data_AF-A0A0V1MYF9-F1
#
_entry.id   AF-A0A0V1MYF9-F1
#
_cell.length_a   1.000
_cell.length_b   1.000
_cell.length_c   1.000
_cell.angle_alpha   90.00
_cell.angle_beta   90.00
_cell.angle_gamma   90.00
#
_symmetry.space_group_name_H-M   'P 1'
#
loop_
_entity.id
_entity.type
_entity.pdbx_description
1 polymer ?
#
loop_
_entity_poly.entity_id
_entity_poly.type
_entity_poly.pdbx_seq_one_letter_code
_entity_poly.pdbx_strand_id
1 'polypeptide(L)'
;LAVVQSVGRVNDDDFDDATKADKKIAKTMHCAIDNLTVGFNAATNGCISHTIAFSQKENNRTPLVGSLRRLFGNNSISKWFAAGVSGYLLTGAAVSLQQTPAKQLNFWTRGVEQKIPALQATRKISSETDCSNLNLRLYQYQNCPFCCKVRSYLDYYGYSYELVEVNPITRKEIKFSEYKKVPILVCGKDDPVQINDSSVIISFLQSYMLNPNADLHTILSAYPSSLIKGDDKKMQLVSPNKYFLMIPEKQQHVNEKILDEERKWRSWVDDCFVHVISPNIYRTMKESLKAFQWFSDVSDWRNTFHTWERLTAVYLGATVMFFVSKQLRKRHKLKSDVRESLYDCCNEWLKAIGPDRKFMGGDRPNLADLAMYGAIVSFEGCHAFKEMMENTKIKDWYYRLKSQVDNHAGSAELVNSFNSLPATVDEYYSLDDQSPDDEAIYTFEVKVPDSVLEDLQVRLNNTKFFQTLENSSFFYGSNANFLHSVHDYWMNSYNWHETEAITQIEGLNVHYIHAKPAEDSKYDTVYPLLLVHGWPGSVSEFLKIIPILIDPMKHNIGYGRKYAFEVIAPSIPGFAWSDAPKRKGFGPAAAARVFLKLLDRLNKRRFYCQGGDWGSVITSIIAQVYPERVIGLHLNTAFVPAIAHPMILLKQLLGIYFPEFVIDPADQYRVYPLMEKLFYFIEESGYFHLQSTKPDTVGFALQDSPMGLASYILEKFSAWTDTSYQHLDDGGLRKYFTLDELLTNIMIYWTSDCIVSSMRFYKEFYQQIGRTRYFNSRVLVSTGVAAFPNDLLTSPQAFVTYKYEHLVQYSRMPRGGHFAALEEPLLLADDIYKFSALIN
;
A
#
# COMPACT_ATOMS: atom_id res chain seq x y z
N LEU A 1 -0.77 34.29 -19.68
CA LEU A 1 -0.79 35.48 -20.55
C LEU A 1 0.35 35.48 -21.59
N ALA A 2 0.58 34.35 -22.29
CA ALA A 2 1.50 34.29 -23.43
C ALA A 2 1.17 33.10 -24.38
N VAL A 3 -0.12 32.83 -24.61
CA VAL A 3 -0.63 32.00 -25.73
C VAL A 3 -1.94 32.60 -26.23
N VAL A 4 -1.92 33.91 -26.50
CA VAL A 4 -2.99 34.62 -27.23
C VAL A 4 -2.28 35.51 -28.23
N GLN A 5 -2.05 34.99 -29.43
CA GLN A 5 -1.83 35.76 -30.68
C GLN A 5 -1.47 34.81 -31.83
N SER A 6 -2.48 34.27 -32.51
CA SER A 6 -2.46 34.02 -33.97
C SER A 6 -3.76 33.34 -34.42
N VAL A 7 -4.87 34.08 -34.43
CA VAL A 7 -5.99 33.75 -35.32
C VAL A 7 -6.41 35.04 -35.99
N GLY A 8 -5.88 35.24 -37.20
CA GLY A 8 -6.36 36.26 -38.13
C GLY A 8 -7.69 35.81 -38.73
N ARG A 9 -8.57 36.80 -38.93
CA ARG A 9 -9.89 36.71 -39.58
C ARG A 9 -9.90 35.79 -40.80
N VAL A 10 -10.90 34.92 -40.88
CA VAL A 10 -11.45 34.39 -42.14
C VAL A 10 -12.97 34.47 -42.03
N ASN A 11 -13.59 35.04 -43.07
CA ASN A 11 -15.02 35.33 -43.19
C ASN A 11 -15.87 34.06 -43.37
N ASP A 12 -17.15 34.22 -43.10
CA ASP A 12 -18.25 33.33 -43.48
C ASP A 12 -18.23 33.03 -44.98
N ASP A 13 -18.05 31.75 -45.32
CA ASP A 13 -18.53 31.02 -46.52
C ASP A 13 -17.66 29.76 -46.69
N ASP A 14 -18.17 28.60 -46.23
CA ASP A 14 -17.94 27.24 -46.78
C ASP A 14 -18.29 26.17 -45.71
N PHE A 15 -19.58 25.80 -45.68
CA PHE A 15 -20.06 24.54 -45.13
C PHE A 15 -19.86 23.46 -46.20
N ASP A 16 -18.85 22.61 -46.06
CA ASP A 16 -18.83 21.18 -46.44
C ASP A 16 -17.39 20.63 -46.47
N ASP A 17 -16.91 20.07 -45.36
CA ASP A 17 -15.99 18.90 -45.37
C ASP A 17 -15.72 18.34 -43.95
N ALA A 18 -16.76 17.78 -43.32
CA ALA A 18 -16.73 17.31 -41.93
C ALA A 18 -16.07 15.93 -41.70
N THR A 19 -15.24 15.40 -42.61
CA THR A 19 -14.67 14.03 -42.46
C THR A 19 -13.14 13.94 -42.43
N LYS A 20 -12.43 15.07 -42.58
CA LYS A 20 -10.95 15.13 -42.43
C LYS A 20 -10.47 15.83 -41.16
N ALA A 21 -11.30 16.64 -40.51
CA ALA A 21 -10.96 17.30 -39.23
C ALA A 21 -10.90 16.32 -38.04
N ASP A 22 -11.76 15.30 -38.03
CA ASP A 22 -11.85 14.32 -36.94
C ASP A 22 -10.60 13.45 -36.78
N LYS A 23 -9.91 13.12 -37.87
CA LYS A 23 -8.66 12.33 -37.82
C LYS A 23 -7.47 13.13 -37.29
N LYS A 24 -7.50 14.47 -37.37
CA LYS A 24 -6.42 15.35 -36.88
C LYS A 24 -6.63 15.71 -35.40
N ILE A 25 -7.88 15.80 -34.94
CA ILE A 25 -8.23 15.96 -33.52
C ILE A 25 -7.90 14.69 -32.74
N ALA A 26 -8.23 13.50 -33.27
CA ALA A 26 -7.88 12.22 -32.63
C ALA A 26 -6.37 12.02 -32.42
N LYS A 27 -5.53 12.48 -33.36
CA LYS A 27 -4.07 12.35 -33.27
C LYS A 27 -3.44 13.38 -32.32
N THR A 28 -4.09 14.52 -32.12
CA THR A 28 -3.68 15.55 -31.15
C THR A 28 -4.14 15.19 -29.74
N MET A 29 -5.30 14.52 -29.60
CA MET A 29 -5.79 13.96 -28.33
C MET A 29 -4.95 12.79 -27.82
N HIS A 30 -4.40 11.93 -28.70
CA HIS A 30 -3.46 10.88 -28.24
C HIS A 30 -2.21 11.46 -27.56
N CYS A 31 -1.69 12.58 -28.06
CA CYS A 31 -0.55 13.27 -27.43
C CYS A 31 -0.93 13.97 -26.11
N ALA A 32 -2.19 14.41 -25.97
CA ALA A 32 -2.70 14.97 -24.71
C ALA A 32 -2.94 13.88 -23.64
N ILE A 33 -3.39 12.69 -24.04
CA ILE A 33 -3.57 11.52 -23.17
C ILE A 33 -2.22 11.00 -22.66
N ASP A 34 -1.18 10.95 -23.51
CA ASP A 34 0.17 10.58 -23.08
C ASP A 34 0.74 11.59 -22.07
N ASN A 35 0.48 12.89 -22.25
CA ASN A 35 0.91 13.93 -21.31
C ASN A 35 0.08 13.98 -20.01
N LEU A 36 -1.20 13.61 -20.03
CA LEU A 36 -2.04 13.47 -18.83
C LEU A 36 -1.64 12.23 -18.01
N THR A 37 -1.25 11.14 -18.67
CA THR A 37 -0.75 9.91 -18.04
C THR A 37 0.62 10.12 -17.39
N VAL A 38 1.45 11.01 -17.95
CA VAL A 38 2.72 11.45 -17.35
C VAL A 38 2.51 12.51 -16.25
N GLY A 39 1.55 13.41 -16.41
CA GLY A 39 1.21 14.45 -15.42
C GLY A 39 0.66 13.90 -14.10
N PHE A 40 -0.17 12.85 -14.16
CA PHE A 40 -0.68 12.19 -12.95
C PHE A 40 0.38 11.33 -12.24
N ASN A 41 1.28 10.68 -12.98
CA ASN A 41 2.39 9.91 -12.40
C ASN A 41 3.51 10.79 -11.80
N ALA A 42 3.71 12.01 -12.34
CA ALA A 42 4.66 12.97 -11.78
C ALA A 42 4.14 13.60 -10.47
N ALA A 43 2.82 13.76 -10.32
CA ALA A 43 2.21 14.25 -9.08
C ALA A 43 2.31 13.25 -7.91
N THR A 44 2.50 11.96 -8.22
CA THR A 44 2.68 10.91 -7.19
C THR A 44 4.14 10.65 -6.79
N ASN A 45 5.13 11.10 -7.57
CA ASN A 45 6.56 10.78 -7.35
C ASN A 45 7.49 12.01 -7.45
N GLY A 46 7.25 13.07 -6.68
CA GLY A 46 8.08 14.27 -6.72
C GLY A 46 8.25 15.01 -5.40
N CYS A 47 9.13 14.53 -4.53
CA CYS A 47 9.79 15.40 -3.53
C CYS A 47 11.05 14.75 -2.92
N ILE A 48 12.10 14.51 -3.72
CA ILE A 48 13.48 14.55 -3.24
C ILE A 48 14.37 15.21 -4.31
N SER A 49 15.14 16.22 -3.89
CA SER A 49 16.22 16.93 -4.60
C SER A 49 15.75 18.01 -5.60
N HIS A 50 16.17 19.28 -5.58
CA HIS A 50 17.43 19.92 -5.17
C HIS A 50 17.16 21.33 -4.64
N THR A 51 17.76 21.68 -3.50
CA THR A 51 17.96 23.09 -3.12
C THR A 51 19.17 23.61 -3.90
N ILE A 52 18.96 24.45 -4.91
CA ILE A 52 20.03 25.26 -5.51
C ILE A 52 20.01 26.59 -4.77
N ALA A 53 20.96 26.74 -3.84
CA ALA A 53 21.25 28.01 -3.21
C ALA A 53 21.91 28.96 -4.23
N PHE A 54 21.23 30.06 -4.55
CA PHE A 54 21.85 31.24 -5.11
C PHE A 54 22.64 31.94 -3.99
N SER A 55 23.96 32.05 -4.14
CA SER A 55 24.76 33.05 -3.45
C SER A 55 25.85 33.59 -4.37
N GLN A 56 25.86 34.91 -4.49
CA GLN A 56 26.79 35.74 -5.25
C GLN A 56 28.26 35.49 -4.89
N LYS A 57 29.15 35.54 -5.90
CA LYS A 57 30.34 36.43 -5.85
C LYS A 57 31.00 36.59 -7.21
N GLU A 58 31.34 37.84 -7.49
CA GLU A 58 31.93 38.41 -8.69
C GLU A 58 33.41 38.03 -8.91
N ASN A 59 33.81 38.11 -10.20
CA ASN A 59 35.08 38.57 -10.75
C ASN A 59 36.42 38.12 -10.14
N ASN A 60 37.23 37.39 -10.92
CA ASN A 60 38.44 37.99 -11.52
C ASN A 60 39.10 37.17 -12.64
N ARG A 61 39.83 37.92 -13.47
CA ARG A 61 40.42 37.67 -14.80
C ARG A 61 41.65 36.72 -14.83
N THR A 62 41.69 35.85 -15.87
CA THR A 62 42.80 35.45 -16.81
C THR A 62 44.27 35.27 -16.36
N PRO A 63 45.19 34.71 -17.20
CA PRO A 63 45.20 33.41 -17.92
C PRO A 63 46.61 32.72 -17.85
N LEU A 64 46.77 31.49 -18.37
CA LEU A 64 48.04 31.11 -19.04
C LEU A 64 47.90 29.89 -19.97
N VAL A 65 48.52 30.06 -21.12
CA VAL A 65 48.57 29.29 -22.36
C VAL A 65 49.68 28.22 -22.28
N GLY A 66 49.59 27.13 -23.05
CA GLY A 66 50.81 26.39 -23.42
C GLY A 66 50.66 24.97 -23.96
N SER A 67 50.13 24.84 -25.18
CA SER A 67 50.05 23.62 -26.01
C SER A 67 51.38 22.86 -26.25
N LEU A 68 51.27 21.55 -26.54
CA LEU A 68 52.01 20.77 -27.56
C LEU A 68 51.34 19.37 -27.69
N ARG A 69 50.31 19.17 -28.51
CA ARG A 69 50.27 18.87 -29.97
C ARG A 69 51.08 17.64 -30.43
N ARG A 70 50.34 16.73 -31.10
CA ARG A 70 50.71 15.91 -32.28
C ARG A 70 51.59 14.66 -32.02
N LEU A 71 51.49 13.54 -32.76
CA LEU A 71 51.05 13.27 -34.13
C LEU A 71 50.55 11.81 -34.28
N PHE A 72 49.61 11.63 -35.22
CA PHE A 72 49.35 10.49 -36.11
C PHE A 72 50.48 9.44 -36.21
N GLY A 73 50.27 8.14 -36.42
CA GLY A 73 49.09 7.38 -36.86
C GLY A 73 49.52 5.99 -37.37
N ASN A 74 48.66 5.42 -38.23
CA ASN A 74 48.85 4.30 -39.15
C ASN A 74 48.70 2.83 -38.67
N ASN A 75 47.63 2.24 -39.22
CA ASN A 75 47.57 1.02 -40.05
C ASN A 75 48.01 -0.32 -39.43
N SER A 76 47.08 -1.25 -39.28
CA SER A 76 46.63 -2.16 -40.37
C SER A 76 45.88 -3.36 -39.81
N ILE A 77 44.94 -3.84 -40.60
CA ILE A 77 44.00 -4.94 -40.36
C ILE A 77 44.60 -6.29 -40.85
N SER A 78 44.16 -7.37 -40.19
CA SER A 78 44.20 -8.80 -40.59
C SER A 78 45.45 -9.64 -40.24
N LYS A 79 45.28 -10.69 -39.43
CA LYS A 79 44.87 -12.04 -39.87
C LYS A 79 44.61 -12.97 -38.67
N TRP A 80 43.62 -13.83 -38.87
CA TRP A 80 43.13 -14.92 -38.03
C TRP A 80 44.13 -16.10 -37.96
N PHE A 81 44.17 -16.86 -36.87
CA PHE A 81 43.84 -18.31 -36.81
C PHE A 81 44.09 -18.92 -35.40
N ALA A 82 43.07 -19.63 -34.91
CA ALA A 82 43.06 -20.87 -34.11
C ALA A 82 43.98 -21.09 -32.88
N ALA A 83 43.29 -21.31 -31.75
CA ALA A 83 43.34 -22.50 -30.88
C ALA A 83 44.64 -22.91 -30.15
N GLY A 84 44.49 -23.21 -28.85
CA GLY A 84 45.15 -24.38 -28.27
C GLY A 84 45.71 -24.23 -26.84
N VAL A 85 44.93 -24.71 -25.86
CA VAL A 85 45.32 -25.76 -24.90
C VAL A 85 46.60 -25.58 -24.05
N SER A 86 46.38 -25.66 -22.71
CA SER A 86 47.34 -26.04 -21.64
C SER A 86 48.46 -25.04 -21.34
N GLY A 87 48.87 -24.76 -20.11
CA GLY A 87 48.60 -25.33 -18.81
C GLY A 87 49.74 -24.88 -17.88
N TYR A 88 49.38 -24.58 -16.62
CA TYR A 88 50.20 -24.70 -15.41
C TYR A 88 51.47 -23.83 -15.16
N LEU A 89 51.39 -23.19 -13.99
CA LEU A 89 52.39 -22.99 -12.91
C LEU A 89 53.63 -22.08 -13.08
N LEU A 90 53.65 -21.09 -12.17
CA LEU A 90 54.78 -20.55 -11.38
C LEU A 90 55.93 -19.89 -12.13
N THR A 91 56.08 -18.59 -11.92
CA THR A 91 57.22 -18.03 -11.15
C THR A 91 56.88 -16.60 -10.70
N GLY A 92 57.35 -16.24 -9.50
CA GLY A 92 57.09 -14.93 -8.89
C GLY A 92 58.16 -13.89 -9.21
N ALA A 93 57.85 -12.65 -8.88
CA ALA A 93 58.83 -11.64 -8.51
C ALA A 93 58.15 -10.59 -7.62
N ALA A 94 58.75 -10.33 -6.47
CA ALA A 94 58.34 -9.32 -5.52
C ALA A 94 58.81 -7.93 -5.97
N VAL A 95 57.96 -6.90 -5.89
CA VAL A 95 58.39 -5.50 -5.79
C VAL A 95 57.38 -4.69 -4.95
N SER A 96 57.94 -4.09 -3.90
CA SER A 96 57.60 -2.84 -3.19
C SER A 96 56.18 -2.58 -2.67
N LEU A 97 56.14 -2.52 -1.33
CA LEU A 97 55.27 -1.70 -0.49
C LEU A 97 54.96 -0.33 -1.11
N GLN A 98 53.67 -0.02 -1.24
CA GLN A 98 53.14 1.32 -0.96
C GLN A 98 51.72 1.16 -0.40
N GLN A 99 51.58 1.49 0.87
CA GLN A 99 50.30 1.63 1.56
C GLN A 99 49.45 2.66 0.82
N THR A 100 48.26 2.25 0.39
CA THR A 100 47.17 3.17 0.03
C THR A 100 45.91 2.76 0.78
N PRO A 101 45.11 3.72 1.26
CA PRO A 101 44.06 3.44 2.24
C PRO A 101 42.92 2.65 1.59
N ALA A 102 42.32 1.75 2.37
CA ALA A 102 41.17 0.95 1.97
C ALA A 102 40.04 1.84 1.44
N LYS A 103 39.76 1.75 0.14
CA LYS A 103 38.42 2.08 -0.39
C LYS A 103 37.45 1.06 0.19
N GLN A 104 36.82 1.37 1.32
CA GLN A 104 35.56 0.75 1.71
C GLN A 104 34.53 1.08 0.62
N LEU A 105 34.28 0.13 -0.27
CA LEU A 105 33.21 0.24 -1.26
C LEU A 105 31.91 -0.17 -0.54
N ASN A 106 31.13 0.83 -0.11
CA ASN A 106 29.78 0.58 0.41
C ASN A 106 28.92 0.00 -0.71
N PHE A 107 28.48 -1.24 -0.57
CA PHE A 107 27.69 -1.98 -1.57
C PHE A 107 26.17 -1.69 -1.45
N TRP A 108 25.83 -0.46 -1.04
CA TRP A 108 24.46 0.00 -0.83
C TRP A 108 23.93 0.86 -1.96
N THR A 109 22.62 0.76 -2.16
CA THR A 109 21.74 1.85 -2.60
C THR A 109 21.96 2.37 -4.02
N ARG A 110 21.64 1.56 -5.02
CA ARG A 110 20.74 2.02 -6.08
C ARG A 110 19.73 0.91 -6.36
N GLY A 111 18.44 1.22 -6.27
CA GLY A 111 17.42 0.46 -7.00
C GLY A 111 17.93 0.25 -8.41
N VAL A 112 17.67 -0.91 -9.00
CA VAL A 112 18.37 -1.40 -10.19
C VAL A 112 18.42 -0.32 -11.29
N GLU A 113 19.46 0.52 -11.31
CA GLU A 113 19.62 1.62 -12.27
C GLU A 113 19.98 1.05 -13.66
N GLN A 114 20.34 -0.24 -13.69
CA GLN A 114 20.64 -1.01 -14.88
C GLN A 114 19.41 -1.80 -15.31
N LYS A 115 18.72 -1.36 -16.36
CA LYS A 115 17.61 -2.08 -17.02
C LYS A 115 17.74 -3.60 -16.86
N ILE A 116 16.92 -4.19 -15.97
CA ILE A 116 16.80 -5.64 -15.85
C ILE A 116 16.44 -6.13 -17.26
N PRO A 117 17.25 -7.00 -17.87
CA PRO A 117 17.01 -7.41 -19.24
C PRO A 117 15.64 -8.11 -19.31
N ALA A 118 14.86 -7.76 -20.34
CA ALA A 118 13.60 -8.41 -20.66
C ALA A 118 13.88 -9.83 -21.15
N LEU A 119 14.25 -10.71 -20.23
CA LEU A 119 14.47 -12.14 -20.46
C LEU A 119 13.17 -12.87 -20.21
N GLN A 120 12.86 -13.82 -21.09
CA GLN A 120 11.73 -14.72 -20.92
C GLN A 120 12.01 -15.65 -19.74
N ALA A 121 11.07 -15.74 -18.80
CA ALA A 121 11.15 -16.69 -17.70
C ALA A 121 11.13 -18.12 -18.26
N THR A 122 12.02 -18.98 -17.75
CA THR A 122 12.07 -20.40 -18.12
C THR A 122 10.82 -21.13 -17.63
N ARG A 123 10.32 -20.76 -16.45
CA ARG A 123 9.10 -21.30 -15.86
C ARG A 123 8.42 -20.23 -15.01
N LYS A 124 7.09 -20.23 -15.00
CA LYS A 124 6.28 -19.41 -14.09
C LYS A 124 5.54 -20.34 -13.13
N ILE A 125 5.69 -20.09 -11.84
CA ILE A 125 4.95 -20.78 -10.78
C ILE A 125 3.91 -19.79 -10.27
N SER A 126 2.64 -20.17 -10.38
CA SER A 126 1.51 -19.34 -9.94
C SER A 126 0.81 -20.09 -8.81
N SER A 127 0.57 -19.40 -7.71
CA SER A 127 -0.17 -19.89 -6.56
C SER A 127 -1.41 -19.03 -6.36
N GLU A 128 -2.56 -19.66 -6.15
CA GLU A 128 -3.82 -18.95 -5.87
C GLU A 128 -3.82 -18.26 -4.50
N THR A 129 -2.91 -18.65 -3.61
CA THR A 129 -2.79 -18.11 -2.25
C THR A 129 -1.83 -16.92 -2.14
N ASP A 130 -1.12 -16.54 -3.21
CA ASP A 130 -0.16 -15.44 -3.14
C ASP A 130 -0.85 -14.07 -3.19
N CYS A 131 -0.91 -13.42 -2.02
CA CYS A 131 -1.41 -12.06 -1.82
C CYS A 131 -0.30 -11.02 -1.61
N SER A 132 0.98 -11.40 -1.78
CA SER A 132 2.11 -10.52 -1.48
C SER A 132 2.36 -9.42 -2.52
N ASN A 133 1.90 -9.61 -3.76
CA ASN A 133 2.13 -8.73 -4.92
C ASN A 133 3.61 -8.39 -5.20
N LEU A 134 4.55 -9.21 -4.71
CA LEU A 134 5.98 -8.92 -4.78
C LEU A 134 6.59 -9.12 -6.18
N ASN A 135 5.90 -9.80 -7.10
CA ASN A 135 6.38 -10.12 -8.45
C ASN A 135 7.80 -10.71 -8.42
N LEU A 136 7.95 -11.82 -7.69
CA LEU A 136 9.24 -12.44 -7.45
C LEU A 136 9.83 -13.04 -8.74
N ARG A 137 11.10 -12.74 -9.03
CA ARG A 137 11.87 -13.37 -10.10
C ARG A 137 13.18 -13.93 -9.54
N LEU A 138 13.35 -15.24 -9.62
CA LEU A 138 14.48 -15.98 -9.08
C LEU A 138 15.40 -16.47 -10.21
N TYR A 139 16.64 -15.98 -10.21
CA TYR A 139 17.73 -16.46 -11.06
C TYR A 139 18.48 -17.57 -10.35
N GLN A 140 18.51 -18.76 -10.93
CA GLN A 140 18.99 -19.96 -10.23
C GLN A 140 19.72 -20.97 -11.11
N TYR A 141 20.26 -22.01 -10.45
CA TYR A 141 20.46 -23.32 -11.04
C TYR A 141 19.55 -24.33 -10.34
N GLN A 142 18.85 -25.16 -11.09
CA GLN A 142 17.86 -26.11 -10.55
C GLN A 142 18.41 -26.98 -9.42
N ASN A 143 19.65 -27.46 -9.56
CA ASN A 143 20.30 -28.41 -8.65
C ASN A 143 21.35 -27.74 -7.73
N CYS A 144 21.33 -26.41 -7.62
CA CYS A 144 22.15 -25.69 -6.64
C CYS A 144 21.50 -25.76 -5.25
N PRO A 145 22.23 -26.20 -4.20
CA PRO A 145 21.66 -26.31 -2.85
C PRO A 145 21.15 -24.97 -2.34
N PHE A 146 21.87 -23.87 -2.59
CA PHE A 146 21.44 -22.53 -2.19
C PHE A 146 20.15 -22.09 -2.88
N CYS A 147 19.98 -22.42 -4.17
CA CYS A 147 18.76 -22.10 -4.91
C CYS A 147 17.57 -22.94 -4.45
N CYS A 148 17.79 -24.23 -4.20
CA CYS A 148 16.76 -25.14 -3.70
C CYS A 148 16.21 -24.68 -2.34
N LYS A 149 17.04 -24.14 -1.43
CA LYS A 149 16.57 -23.54 -0.17
C LYS A 149 15.55 -22.43 -0.40
N VAL A 150 15.84 -21.51 -1.32
CA VAL A 150 14.93 -20.41 -1.64
C VAL A 150 13.63 -20.97 -2.24
N ARG A 151 13.72 -21.92 -3.17
CA ARG A 151 12.52 -22.57 -3.74
C ARG A 151 11.70 -23.28 -2.68
N SER A 152 12.30 -24.06 -1.79
CA SER A 152 11.60 -24.71 -0.69
C SER A 152 10.88 -23.73 0.24
N TYR A 153 11.44 -22.55 0.50
CA TYR A 153 10.76 -21.49 1.23
C TYR A 153 9.56 -20.94 0.46
N LEU A 154 9.76 -20.59 -0.83
CA LEU A 154 8.70 -20.04 -1.68
C LEU A 154 7.55 -21.02 -1.85
N ASP A 155 7.88 -22.29 -2.10
CA ASP A 155 6.92 -23.39 -2.23
C ASP A 155 6.20 -23.62 -0.89
N TYR A 156 6.88 -23.67 0.26
CA TYR A 156 6.21 -23.89 1.56
C TYR A 156 5.14 -22.83 1.88
N TYR A 157 5.42 -21.55 1.61
CA TYR A 157 4.49 -20.44 1.85
C TYR A 157 3.55 -20.16 0.68
N GLY A 158 3.74 -20.80 -0.48
CA GLY A 158 2.86 -20.63 -1.64
C GLY A 158 2.98 -19.28 -2.34
N TYR A 159 4.20 -18.73 -2.46
CA TYR A 159 4.45 -17.53 -3.27
C TYR A 159 4.36 -17.83 -4.77
N SER A 160 3.91 -16.85 -5.57
CA SER A 160 4.03 -16.87 -7.02
C SER A 160 5.38 -16.27 -7.43
N TYR A 161 6.10 -16.95 -8.32
CA TYR A 161 7.40 -16.48 -8.78
C TYR A 161 7.78 -16.97 -10.18
N GLU A 162 8.59 -16.17 -10.85
CA GLU A 162 9.22 -16.49 -12.13
C GLU A 162 10.61 -17.09 -11.89
N LEU A 163 10.92 -18.16 -12.62
CA LEU A 163 12.21 -18.82 -12.60
C LEU A 163 12.99 -18.50 -13.87
N VAL A 164 14.24 -18.10 -13.70
CA VAL A 164 15.22 -17.92 -14.78
C VAL A 164 16.38 -18.87 -14.54
N GLU A 165 16.50 -19.88 -15.39
CA GLU A 165 17.62 -20.82 -15.33
C GLU A 165 18.87 -20.17 -15.93
N VAL A 166 19.92 -20.02 -15.12
CA VAL A 166 21.16 -19.38 -15.54
C VAL A 166 22.02 -20.39 -16.31
N ASN A 167 22.62 -19.98 -17.43
CA ASN A 167 23.54 -20.84 -18.16
C ASN A 167 24.87 -20.96 -17.38
N PRO A 168 25.31 -22.17 -16.99
CA PRO A 168 26.50 -22.35 -16.15
C PRO A 168 27.81 -21.95 -16.87
N ILE A 169 27.81 -21.99 -18.21
CA ILE A 169 28.96 -21.66 -19.05
C ILE A 169 28.98 -20.16 -19.34
N THR A 170 27.90 -19.61 -19.90
CA THR A 170 27.88 -18.23 -20.41
C THR A 170 27.44 -17.20 -19.39
N ARG A 171 26.62 -17.59 -18.41
CA ARG A 171 26.05 -16.74 -17.34
C ARG A 171 25.44 -15.43 -17.86
N LYS A 172 24.89 -15.45 -19.07
CA LYS A 172 24.38 -14.25 -19.76
C LYS A 172 23.23 -13.62 -18.99
N GLU A 173 22.43 -14.45 -18.33
CA GLU A 173 21.19 -14.09 -17.64
C GLU A 173 21.44 -13.20 -16.42
N ILE A 174 22.62 -13.33 -15.78
CA ILE A 174 23.00 -12.57 -14.58
C ILE A 174 24.06 -11.49 -14.88
N LYS A 175 24.26 -11.11 -16.14
CA LYS A 175 25.24 -10.09 -16.52
C LYS A 175 24.96 -8.73 -15.88
N PHE A 176 23.69 -8.40 -15.67
CA PHE A 176 23.22 -7.16 -15.03
C PHE A 176 23.64 -7.02 -13.57
N SER A 177 23.90 -8.13 -12.87
CA SER A 177 24.25 -8.12 -11.45
C SER A 177 25.76 -8.15 -11.26
N GLU A 178 26.31 -7.35 -10.35
CA GLU A 178 27.71 -7.48 -9.93
C GLU A 178 27.96 -8.78 -9.14
N TYR A 179 26.91 -9.34 -8.54
CA TYR A 179 26.95 -10.66 -7.90
C TYR A 179 26.90 -11.76 -8.96
N LYS A 180 28.07 -12.35 -9.29
CA LYS A 180 28.22 -13.37 -10.35
C LYS A 180 27.93 -14.81 -9.88
N LYS A 181 27.09 -14.97 -8.87
CA LYS A 181 26.64 -16.26 -8.28
C LYS A 181 25.11 -16.30 -8.22
N VAL A 182 24.54 -17.45 -7.88
CA VAL A 182 23.10 -17.67 -7.68
C VAL A 182 22.87 -18.27 -6.28
N PRO A 183 21.69 -18.09 -5.65
CA PRO A 183 20.51 -17.40 -6.17
C PRO A 183 20.62 -15.87 -6.17
N ILE A 184 19.92 -15.24 -7.12
CA ILE A 184 19.59 -13.81 -7.11
C ILE A 184 18.07 -13.70 -7.18
N LEU A 185 17.46 -13.01 -6.22
CA LEU A 185 16.04 -12.69 -6.23
C LEU A 185 15.85 -11.22 -6.61
N VAL A 186 14.92 -10.95 -7.50
CA VAL A 186 14.43 -9.61 -7.80
C VAL A 186 12.96 -9.54 -7.42
N CYS A 187 12.54 -8.48 -6.73
CA CYS A 187 11.15 -8.24 -6.34
C CYS A 187 10.78 -6.75 -6.40
N GLY A 188 9.49 -6.44 -6.56
CA GLY A 188 8.97 -5.09 -6.78
C GLY A 188 8.63 -4.82 -8.25
N LYS A 189 7.42 -4.29 -8.51
CA LYS A 189 6.93 -4.01 -9.88
C LYS A 189 7.48 -2.70 -10.44
N ASP A 190 7.28 -1.63 -9.68
CA ASP A 190 7.56 -0.26 -10.12
C ASP A 190 8.95 0.21 -9.66
N ASP A 191 9.44 -0.34 -8.54
CA ASP A 191 10.77 -0.10 -8.00
C ASP A 191 11.43 -1.43 -7.59
N PRO A 192 12.10 -2.13 -8.54
CA PRO A 192 12.64 -3.46 -8.30
C PRO A 192 13.90 -3.41 -7.43
N VAL A 193 13.92 -4.24 -6.38
CA VAL A 193 15.09 -4.48 -5.52
C VAL A 193 15.73 -5.83 -5.82
N GLN A 194 17.05 -5.91 -5.72
CA GLN A 194 17.82 -7.14 -5.89
C GLN A 194 18.34 -7.64 -4.55
N ILE A 195 18.06 -8.90 -4.22
CA ILE A 195 18.57 -9.59 -3.04
C ILE A 195 19.45 -10.76 -3.47
N ASN A 196 20.63 -10.87 -2.86
CA ASN A 196 21.61 -11.92 -3.14
C ASN A 196 21.80 -12.79 -1.90
N ASP A 197 22.31 -14.01 -2.09
CA ASP A 197 22.48 -15.03 -1.05
C ASP A 197 21.16 -15.66 -0.57
N SER A 198 21.12 -16.99 -0.57
CA SER A 198 19.90 -17.74 -0.20
C SER A 198 19.39 -17.47 1.21
N SER A 199 20.28 -17.29 2.17
CA SER A 199 19.91 -17.14 3.58
C SER A 199 19.43 -15.72 3.85
N VAL A 200 20.06 -14.73 3.21
CA VAL A 200 19.56 -13.34 3.18
C VAL A 200 18.21 -13.26 2.50
N ILE A 201 18.02 -13.89 1.34
CA ILE A 201 16.73 -13.91 0.63
C ILE A 201 15.61 -14.47 1.53
N ILE A 202 15.85 -15.60 2.19
CA ILE A 202 14.87 -16.21 3.09
C ILE A 202 14.56 -15.29 4.28
N SER A 203 15.58 -14.72 4.93
CA SER A 203 15.37 -13.81 6.07
C SER A 203 14.64 -12.52 5.66
N PHE A 204 14.97 -11.98 4.50
CA PHE A 204 14.31 -10.81 3.91
C PHE A 204 12.83 -11.08 3.66
N LEU A 205 12.49 -12.18 2.97
CA LEU A 205 11.09 -12.52 2.69
C LEU A 205 10.30 -12.82 3.97
N GLN A 206 10.90 -13.53 4.94
CA GLN A 206 10.26 -13.78 6.22
C GLN A 206 10.04 -12.48 6.99
N SER A 207 11.01 -11.58 6.99
CA SER A 207 10.90 -10.27 7.65
C SER A 207 9.84 -9.39 7.00
N TYR A 208 9.73 -9.43 5.67
CA TYR A 208 8.66 -8.74 4.96
C TYR A 208 7.29 -9.33 5.26
N MET A 209 7.18 -10.67 5.37
CA MET A 209 5.93 -11.31 5.79
C MET A 209 5.55 -10.95 7.24
N LEU A 210 6.51 -10.87 8.16
CA LEU A 210 6.27 -10.43 9.54
C LEU A 210 5.96 -8.93 9.65
N ASN A 211 6.44 -8.12 8.71
CA ASN A 211 6.24 -6.67 8.66
C ASN A 211 5.62 -6.28 7.31
N PRO A 212 4.39 -6.73 7.01
CA PRO A 212 3.80 -6.57 5.69
C PRO A 212 3.69 -5.09 5.31
N ASN A 213 3.59 -4.17 6.27
CA ASN A 213 3.43 -2.72 6.04
C ASN A 213 4.74 -1.96 5.79
N ALA A 214 5.89 -2.58 6.00
CA ALA A 214 7.18 -1.94 5.77
C ALA A 214 7.47 -1.83 4.27
N ASP A 215 8.08 -0.71 3.87
CA ASP A 215 8.60 -0.55 2.52
C ASP A 215 9.75 -1.55 2.24
N LEU A 216 9.88 -2.00 0.98
CA LEU A 216 10.89 -2.98 0.59
C LEU A 216 12.31 -2.51 0.88
N HIS A 217 12.61 -1.22 0.72
CA HIS A 217 13.93 -0.67 1.04
C HIS A 217 14.17 -0.61 2.54
N THR A 218 13.12 -0.40 3.33
CA THR A 218 13.21 -0.45 4.79
C THR A 218 13.64 -1.85 5.24
N ILE A 219 12.97 -2.90 4.75
CA ILE A 219 13.38 -4.28 5.06
C ILE A 219 14.78 -4.58 4.51
N LEU A 220 15.10 -4.12 3.30
CA LEU A 220 16.40 -4.38 2.67
C LEU A 220 17.56 -3.75 3.47
N SER A 221 17.34 -2.58 4.06
CA SER A 221 18.33 -1.87 4.88
C SER A 221 18.78 -2.68 6.11
N ALA A 222 17.92 -3.59 6.61
CA ALA A 222 18.23 -4.47 7.73
C ALA A 222 19.22 -5.59 7.38
N TYR A 223 19.54 -5.81 6.10
CA TYR A 223 20.37 -6.93 5.64
C TYR A 223 21.70 -6.50 5.01
N PRO A 224 22.61 -5.86 5.78
CA PRO A 224 23.70 -5.18 5.14
C PRO A 224 24.77 -6.10 4.52
N SER A 225 24.79 -6.29 3.20
CA SER A 225 25.88 -6.89 2.43
C SER A 225 27.11 -5.98 2.23
N SER A 226 28.31 -6.51 2.51
CA SER A 226 29.62 -5.89 2.25
C SER A 226 30.59 -6.89 1.61
N LEU A 227 31.49 -6.43 0.73
CA LEU A 227 32.54 -7.28 0.16
C LEU A 227 33.76 -7.32 1.09
N ILE A 228 34.01 -8.49 1.68
CA ILE A 228 35.14 -8.76 2.56
C ILE A 228 36.10 -9.73 1.87
N LYS A 229 37.42 -9.55 2.02
CA LYS A 229 38.41 -10.49 1.50
C LYS A 229 38.50 -11.71 2.44
N GLY A 230 38.07 -12.88 1.96
CA GLY A 230 38.12 -14.13 2.72
C GLY A 230 39.52 -14.74 2.83
N ASP A 231 39.66 -15.78 3.63
CA ASP A 231 40.92 -16.50 3.92
C ASP A 231 41.61 -17.05 2.66
N ASP A 232 40.85 -17.29 1.59
CA ASP A 232 41.33 -17.74 0.29
C ASP A 232 41.75 -16.58 -0.65
N LYS A 233 41.88 -15.37 -0.11
CA LYS A 233 42.16 -14.10 -0.82
C LYS A 233 41.09 -13.68 -1.84
N LYS A 234 39.93 -14.34 -1.89
CA LYS A 234 38.80 -13.95 -2.76
C LYS A 234 37.87 -12.99 -2.04
N MET A 235 37.29 -12.05 -2.78
CA MET A 235 36.23 -11.17 -2.25
C MET A 235 34.94 -11.99 -2.07
N GLN A 236 34.35 -11.93 -0.88
CA GLN A 236 33.12 -12.59 -0.50
C GLN A 236 32.11 -11.55 -0.03
N LEU A 237 30.87 -11.66 -0.50
CA LEU A 237 29.77 -10.83 -0.01
C LEU A 237 29.33 -11.41 1.34
N VAL A 238 29.42 -10.61 2.38
CA VAL A 238 29.05 -10.98 3.75
C VAL A 238 27.94 -10.05 4.21
N SER A 239 26.84 -10.64 4.67
CA SER A 239 25.77 -9.93 5.37
C SER A 239 25.76 -10.38 6.82
N PRO A 240 26.13 -9.51 7.80
CA PRO A 240 26.14 -9.88 9.22
C PRO A 240 24.78 -10.38 9.70
N ASN A 241 23.70 -9.81 9.14
CA ASN A 241 22.34 -10.09 9.55
C ASN A 241 21.68 -11.23 8.75
N LYS A 242 22.44 -12.04 7.99
CA LYS A 242 21.86 -13.04 7.06
C LYS A 242 20.89 -14.04 7.68
N TYR A 243 20.96 -14.30 8.98
CA TYR A 243 20.04 -15.21 9.71
C TYR A 243 19.10 -14.49 10.68
N PHE A 244 19.21 -13.18 10.83
CA PHE A 244 18.35 -12.41 11.73
C PHE A 244 17.05 -12.06 11.02
N LEU A 245 15.98 -11.90 11.78
CA LEU A 245 14.67 -11.48 11.29
C LEU A 245 14.33 -10.12 11.91
N MET A 246 13.68 -9.25 11.15
CA MET A 246 13.04 -8.06 11.70
C MET A 246 11.71 -8.50 12.32
N ILE A 247 11.63 -8.57 13.64
CA ILE A 247 10.44 -9.02 14.38
C ILE A 247 9.70 -7.78 14.91
N PRO A 248 8.38 -7.64 14.71
CA PRO A 248 7.58 -6.55 15.26
C PRO A 248 7.69 -6.47 16.79
N GLU A 249 7.65 -5.27 17.37
CA GLU A 249 7.77 -5.05 18.83
C GLU A 249 6.75 -5.86 19.64
N LYS A 250 5.51 -5.97 19.17
CA LYS A 250 4.45 -6.78 19.81
C LYS A 250 4.76 -8.27 19.89
N GLN A 251 5.71 -8.77 19.09
CA GLN A 251 6.17 -10.15 19.05
C GLN A 251 7.58 -10.30 19.64
N GLN A 252 8.16 -9.27 20.26
CA GLN A 252 9.50 -9.37 20.87
C GLN A 252 9.56 -10.33 22.07
N HIS A 253 8.42 -10.72 22.65
CA HIS A 253 8.36 -11.78 23.67
C HIS A 253 8.54 -13.21 23.12
N VAL A 254 8.86 -13.37 21.83
CA VAL A 254 9.25 -14.66 21.26
C VAL A 254 10.48 -15.20 22.02
N ASN A 255 10.43 -16.47 22.39
CA ASN A 255 11.49 -17.13 23.14
C ASN A 255 12.83 -17.05 22.37
N GLU A 256 13.74 -16.19 22.83
CA GLU A 256 15.04 -15.96 22.20
C GLU A 256 15.81 -17.26 21.94
N LYS A 257 15.65 -18.27 22.82
CA LYS A 257 16.29 -19.58 22.67
C LYS A 257 15.85 -20.32 21.40
N ILE A 258 14.58 -20.17 21.00
CA ILE A 258 14.05 -20.81 19.78
C ILE A 258 14.68 -20.15 18.54
N LEU A 259 14.77 -18.82 18.54
CA LEU A 259 15.37 -18.08 17.44
C LEU A 259 16.88 -18.33 17.34
N ASP A 260 17.58 -18.43 18.48
CA ASP A 260 18.99 -18.82 18.51
C ASP A 260 19.22 -20.24 17.99
N GLU A 261 18.36 -21.20 18.36
CA GLU A 261 18.43 -22.57 17.83
C GLU A 261 18.20 -22.59 16.32
N GLU A 262 17.18 -21.88 15.81
CA GLU A 262 16.93 -21.78 14.37
C GLU A 262 18.15 -21.18 13.64
N ARG A 263 18.68 -20.05 14.11
CA ARG A 263 19.86 -19.39 13.51
C ARG A 263 21.07 -20.31 13.48
N LYS A 264 21.33 -21.00 14.60
CA LYS A 264 22.44 -21.96 14.72
C LYS A 264 22.32 -23.04 13.64
N TRP A 265 21.14 -23.63 13.47
CA TRP A 265 20.95 -24.71 12.51
C TRP A 265 20.91 -24.24 11.06
N ARG A 266 20.41 -23.03 10.77
CA ARG A 266 20.56 -22.41 9.44
C ARG A 266 22.03 -22.17 9.08
N SER A 267 22.83 -21.69 10.03
CA SER A 267 24.29 -21.55 9.85
C SER A 267 24.94 -22.91 9.64
N TRP A 268 24.58 -23.92 10.45
CA TRP A 268 25.12 -25.28 10.31
C TRP A 268 24.81 -25.90 8.95
N VAL A 269 23.60 -25.69 8.40
CA VAL A 269 23.27 -26.16 7.04
C VAL A 269 24.23 -25.55 6.01
N ASP A 270 24.48 -24.24 6.09
CA ASP A 270 25.35 -23.52 5.15
C ASP A 270 26.82 -23.87 5.30
N ASP A 271 27.30 -23.91 6.54
CA ASP A 271 28.73 -23.99 6.86
C ASP A 271 29.21 -25.45 7.00
N CYS A 272 28.30 -26.41 7.19
CA CYS A 272 28.62 -27.84 7.33
C CYS A 272 27.93 -28.70 6.25
N PHE A 273 26.59 -28.78 6.26
CA PHE A 273 25.89 -29.77 5.43
C PHE A 273 26.07 -29.54 3.92
N VAL A 274 25.96 -28.30 3.45
CA VAL A 274 26.12 -27.98 2.01
C VAL A 274 27.51 -28.39 1.49
N HIS A 275 28.54 -28.34 2.34
CA HIS A 275 29.90 -28.71 1.96
C HIS A 275 30.13 -30.23 1.84
N VAL A 276 29.25 -31.08 2.40
CA VAL A 276 29.34 -32.55 2.23
C VAL A 276 28.67 -33.04 0.95
N ILE A 277 27.75 -32.26 0.35
CA ILE A 277 26.96 -32.68 -0.82
C ILE A 277 27.86 -32.97 -2.02
N SER A 278 28.66 -31.99 -2.46
CA SER A 278 29.50 -32.11 -3.67
C SER A 278 30.48 -33.29 -3.62
N PRO A 279 31.26 -33.50 -2.54
CA PRO A 279 32.10 -34.70 -2.37
C PRO A 279 31.35 -36.02 -2.48
N ASN A 280 30.08 -36.04 -2.04
CA ASN A 280 29.25 -37.23 -2.08
C ASN A 280 28.68 -37.51 -3.47
N ILE A 281 28.08 -36.53 -4.13
CA ILE A 281 27.44 -36.74 -5.44
C ILE A 281 28.46 -37.04 -6.57
N TYR A 282 29.71 -36.60 -6.41
CA TYR A 282 30.78 -36.76 -7.41
C TYR A 282 31.87 -37.75 -6.96
N ARG A 283 31.54 -38.74 -6.11
CA ARG A 283 32.51 -39.66 -5.49
C ARG A 283 33.34 -40.43 -6.53
N THR A 284 32.70 -40.87 -7.61
CA THR A 284 33.33 -41.57 -8.75
C THR A 284 33.01 -40.86 -10.06
N MET A 285 33.80 -41.09 -11.12
CA MET A 285 33.52 -40.50 -12.44
C MET A 285 32.14 -40.93 -12.99
N LYS A 286 31.74 -42.18 -12.72
CA LYS A 286 30.41 -42.71 -13.10
C LYS A 286 29.28 -42.01 -12.34
N GLU A 287 29.43 -41.80 -11.03
CA GLU A 287 28.47 -41.04 -10.23
C GLU A 287 28.39 -39.58 -10.71
N SER A 288 29.54 -38.98 -11.02
CA SER A 288 29.59 -37.60 -11.52
C SER A 288 28.88 -37.41 -12.85
N LEU A 289 29.12 -38.31 -13.81
CA LEU A 289 28.43 -38.27 -15.10
C LEU A 289 26.92 -38.45 -14.94
N LYS A 290 26.49 -39.41 -14.10
CA LYS A 290 25.07 -39.64 -13.81
C LYS A 290 24.41 -38.42 -13.15
N ALA A 291 25.10 -37.74 -12.23
CA ALA A 291 24.59 -36.53 -11.60
C ALA A 291 24.36 -35.42 -12.64
N PHE A 292 25.32 -35.21 -13.55
CA PHE A 292 25.18 -34.21 -14.62
C PHE A 292 24.13 -34.58 -15.69
N GLN A 293 23.94 -35.87 -15.97
CA GLN A 293 22.83 -36.34 -16.81
C GLN A 293 21.49 -36.02 -16.14
N TRP A 294 21.36 -36.35 -14.85
CA TRP A 294 20.17 -36.01 -14.08
C TRP A 294 19.91 -34.50 -14.06
N PHE A 295 20.93 -33.67 -13.81
CA PHE A 295 20.82 -32.21 -13.87
C PHE A 295 20.31 -31.72 -15.24
N SER A 296 20.84 -32.29 -16.32
CA SER A 296 20.39 -31.95 -17.68
C SER A 296 18.93 -32.28 -17.92
N ASP A 297 18.42 -33.36 -17.31
CA ASP A 297 17.04 -33.80 -17.49
C ASP A 297 16.07 -33.00 -16.60
N VAL A 298 16.38 -32.76 -15.31
CA VAL A 298 15.48 -32.02 -14.40
C VAL A 298 15.41 -30.52 -14.67
N SER A 299 16.44 -29.95 -15.28
CA SER A 299 16.50 -28.53 -15.66
C SER A 299 16.04 -28.27 -17.09
N ASP A 300 15.55 -29.32 -17.78
CA ASP A 300 15.16 -29.29 -19.19
C ASP A 300 16.17 -28.55 -20.09
N TRP A 301 17.47 -28.88 -19.93
CA TRP A 301 18.53 -28.24 -20.72
C TRP A 301 18.41 -28.54 -22.21
N ARG A 302 17.58 -29.52 -22.61
CA ARG A 302 17.31 -29.81 -24.03
C ARG A 302 16.57 -28.67 -24.71
N ASN A 303 15.66 -28.02 -24.00
CA ASN A 303 14.87 -26.91 -24.51
C ASN A 303 15.44 -25.55 -24.10
N THR A 304 16.28 -25.52 -23.05
CA THR A 304 16.84 -24.27 -22.50
C THR A 304 18.19 -23.88 -23.12
N PHE A 305 19.06 -24.85 -23.44
CA PHE A 305 20.43 -24.59 -23.94
C PHE A 305 20.67 -25.18 -25.32
N HIS A 306 21.60 -24.61 -26.08
CA HIS A 306 22.04 -25.20 -27.35
C HIS A 306 22.73 -26.56 -27.11
N THR A 307 22.61 -27.48 -28.07
CA THR A 307 23.10 -28.86 -27.96
C THR A 307 24.56 -28.95 -27.54
N TRP A 308 25.43 -28.08 -28.08
CA TRP A 308 26.85 -28.08 -27.71
C TRP A 308 27.09 -27.56 -26.28
N GLU A 309 26.39 -26.49 -25.86
CA GLU A 309 26.49 -25.96 -24.49
C GLU A 309 26.04 -27.02 -23.48
N ARG A 310 24.95 -27.72 -23.77
CA ARG A 310 24.45 -28.85 -22.97
C ARG A 310 25.46 -29.98 -22.87
N LEU A 311 26.00 -30.46 -24.01
CA LEU A 311 26.97 -31.56 -24.02
C LEU A 311 28.26 -31.17 -23.28
N THR A 312 28.75 -29.94 -23.48
CA THR A 312 29.90 -29.41 -22.74
C THR A 312 29.60 -29.36 -21.24
N ALA A 313 28.46 -28.80 -20.83
CA ALA A 313 28.07 -28.74 -19.42
C ALA A 313 28.01 -30.13 -18.77
N VAL A 314 27.46 -31.14 -19.47
CA VAL A 314 27.36 -32.51 -18.94
C VAL A 314 28.73 -33.18 -18.83
N TYR A 315 29.48 -33.31 -19.93
CA TYR A 315 30.71 -34.12 -19.93
C TYR A 315 31.91 -33.40 -19.31
N LEU A 316 32.13 -32.13 -19.66
CA LEU A 316 33.21 -31.34 -19.08
C LEU A 316 32.91 -31.00 -17.63
N GLY A 317 31.66 -30.63 -17.32
CA GLY A 317 31.23 -30.35 -15.96
C GLY A 317 31.39 -31.55 -15.03
N ALA A 318 30.95 -32.75 -15.45
CA ALA A 318 31.14 -33.98 -14.68
C ALA A 318 32.62 -34.27 -14.39
N THR A 319 33.49 -34.07 -15.38
CA THR A 319 34.94 -34.31 -15.23
C THR A 319 35.55 -33.31 -14.25
N VAL A 320 35.25 -32.01 -14.40
CA VAL A 320 35.76 -30.95 -13.51
C VAL A 320 35.27 -31.17 -12.08
N MET A 321 33.98 -31.42 -11.89
CA MET A 321 33.40 -31.60 -10.56
C MET A 321 33.92 -32.85 -9.87
N PHE A 322 34.24 -33.93 -10.61
CA PHE A 322 34.92 -35.09 -10.03
C PHE A 322 36.26 -34.71 -9.38
N PHE A 323 37.11 -33.92 -10.04
CA PHE A 323 38.39 -33.48 -9.46
C PHE A 323 38.20 -32.47 -8.32
N VAL A 324 37.28 -31.50 -8.50
CA VAL A 324 36.94 -30.52 -7.46
C VAL A 324 36.44 -31.23 -6.19
N SER A 325 35.64 -32.30 -6.33
CA SER A 325 35.13 -33.09 -5.20
C SER A 325 36.24 -33.68 -4.34
N LYS A 326 37.36 -34.12 -4.94
CA LYS A 326 38.53 -34.65 -4.21
C LYS A 326 39.27 -33.55 -3.46
N GLN A 327 39.34 -32.35 -4.02
CA GLN A 327 39.90 -31.18 -3.35
C GLN A 327 39.02 -30.72 -2.19
N LEU A 328 37.70 -30.67 -2.39
CA LEU A 328 36.72 -30.31 -1.36
C LEU A 328 36.74 -31.31 -0.20
N ARG A 329 36.84 -32.62 -0.47
CA ARG A 329 37.01 -33.65 0.55
C ARG A 329 38.18 -33.33 1.50
N LYS A 330 39.33 -32.92 0.95
CA LYS A 330 40.51 -32.52 1.74
C LYS A 330 40.29 -31.21 2.48
N ARG A 331 39.73 -30.20 1.81
CA ARG A 331 39.48 -28.86 2.39
C ARG A 331 38.55 -28.91 3.60
N HIS A 332 37.48 -29.69 3.50
CA HIS A 332 36.47 -29.82 4.56
C HIS A 332 36.74 -30.99 5.52
N LYS A 333 37.95 -31.58 5.47
CA LYS A 333 38.40 -32.65 6.38
C LYS A 333 37.42 -33.83 6.49
N LEU A 334 36.79 -34.21 5.38
CA LEU A 334 35.83 -35.31 5.35
C LEU A 334 36.54 -36.67 5.50
N LYS A 335 35.80 -37.67 5.97
CA LYS A 335 36.30 -39.04 6.12
C LYS A 335 36.75 -39.64 4.78
N SER A 336 37.50 -40.75 4.86
CA SER A 336 38.01 -41.48 3.69
C SER A 336 36.86 -41.91 2.77
N ASP A 337 35.82 -42.52 3.36
CA ASP A 337 34.51 -42.64 2.75
C ASP A 337 33.67 -41.40 3.06
N VAL A 338 33.36 -40.65 2.00
CA VAL A 338 32.54 -39.44 2.07
C VAL A 338 31.09 -39.73 2.45
N ARG A 339 30.60 -40.97 2.24
CA ARG A 339 29.25 -41.38 2.62
C ARG A 339 29.06 -41.41 4.12
N GLU A 340 30.04 -41.91 4.86
CA GLU A 340 30.00 -41.86 6.32
C GLU A 340 29.87 -40.42 6.83
N SER A 341 30.60 -39.47 6.23
CA SER A 341 30.46 -38.05 6.61
C SER A 341 29.06 -37.50 6.31
N LEU A 342 28.41 -37.94 5.23
CA LEU A 342 27.02 -37.57 4.94
C LEU A 342 26.06 -38.16 5.98
N TYR A 343 26.26 -39.42 6.36
CA TYR A 343 25.43 -40.10 7.36
C TYR A 343 25.62 -39.48 8.75
N ASP A 344 26.85 -39.12 9.12
CA ASP A 344 27.15 -38.42 10.37
C ASP A 344 26.39 -37.09 10.44
N CYS A 345 26.40 -36.28 9.37
CA CYS A 345 25.63 -35.04 9.34
C CYS A 345 24.11 -35.29 9.44
N CYS A 346 23.59 -36.33 8.80
CA CYS A 346 22.17 -36.69 8.93
C CYS A 346 21.82 -37.10 10.36
N ASN A 347 22.69 -37.87 11.01
CA ASN A 347 22.51 -38.30 12.39
C ASN A 347 22.64 -37.13 13.37
N GLU A 348 23.55 -36.19 13.12
CA GLU A 348 23.70 -34.95 13.90
C GLU A 348 22.43 -34.10 13.83
N TRP A 349 21.88 -33.91 12.62
CA TRP A 349 20.62 -33.20 12.41
C TRP A 349 19.45 -33.86 13.15
N LEU A 350 19.28 -35.18 13.02
CA LEU A 350 18.21 -35.92 13.69
C LEU A 350 18.38 -35.94 15.22
N LYS A 351 19.62 -36.04 15.71
CA LYS A 351 19.92 -35.95 17.14
C LYS A 351 19.52 -34.59 17.72
N ALA A 352 19.68 -33.52 16.94
CA ALA A 352 19.29 -32.18 17.34
C ALA A 352 17.77 -31.99 17.41
N ILE A 353 17.03 -32.54 16.45
CA ILE A 353 15.56 -32.55 16.51
C ILE A 353 15.07 -33.28 17.77
N GLY A 354 15.69 -34.41 18.09
CA GLY A 354 15.30 -35.24 19.23
C GLY A 354 14.07 -36.11 18.96
N PRO A 355 13.67 -36.98 19.91
CA PRO A 355 12.56 -37.90 19.73
C PRO A 355 11.17 -37.25 19.83
N ASP A 356 11.07 -36.12 20.55
CA ASP A 356 9.78 -35.51 20.92
C ASP A 356 9.25 -34.52 19.88
N ARG A 357 10.09 -34.07 18.94
CA ARG A 357 9.74 -33.08 17.91
C ARG A 357 9.59 -33.73 16.53
N LYS A 358 8.63 -33.26 15.73
CA LYS A 358 8.48 -33.70 14.34
C LYS A 358 9.49 -33.05 13.40
N PHE A 359 9.82 -31.78 13.68
CA PHE A 359 10.71 -30.89 12.94
C PHE A 359 11.61 -30.11 13.92
N MET A 360 12.64 -29.42 13.42
CA MET A 360 13.44 -28.51 14.25
C MET A 360 12.56 -27.42 14.89
N GLY A 361 11.53 -26.96 14.16
CA GLY A 361 10.50 -26.04 14.65
C GLY A 361 9.46 -26.62 15.62
N GLY A 362 9.58 -27.89 16.03
CA GLY A 362 8.62 -28.56 16.90
C GLY A 362 7.56 -29.33 16.09
N ASP A 363 6.29 -28.92 16.17
CA ASP A 363 5.19 -29.53 15.42
C ASP A 363 5.08 -29.03 13.97
N ARG A 364 5.60 -27.83 13.69
CA ARG A 364 5.66 -27.23 12.36
C ARG A 364 7.11 -27.01 11.92
N PRO A 365 7.42 -27.05 10.61
CA PRO A 365 8.75 -26.71 10.11
C PRO A 365 9.12 -25.25 10.40
N ASN A 366 10.38 -24.98 10.78
CA ASN A 366 10.92 -23.62 10.81
C ASN A 366 11.85 -23.35 9.61
N LEU A 367 12.49 -22.17 9.58
CA LEU A 367 13.40 -21.82 8.47
C LEU A 367 14.64 -22.71 8.38
N ALA A 368 15.08 -23.32 9.48
CA ALA A 368 16.17 -24.29 9.48
C ALA A 368 15.76 -25.61 8.81
N ASP A 369 14.53 -26.10 9.08
CA ASP A 369 13.96 -27.26 8.40
C ASP A 369 13.90 -27.04 6.88
N LEU A 370 13.35 -25.90 6.44
CA LEU A 370 13.25 -25.55 5.02
C LEU A 370 14.63 -25.42 4.35
N ALA A 371 15.62 -24.87 5.05
CA ALA A 371 16.99 -24.78 4.57
C ALA A 371 17.63 -26.18 4.41
N MET A 372 17.47 -27.07 5.39
CA MET A 372 17.99 -28.44 5.31
C MET A 372 17.29 -29.23 4.20
N TYR A 373 15.97 -29.12 4.09
CA TYR A 373 15.19 -29.76 3.03
C TYR A 373 15.62 -29.32 1.63
N GLY A 374 15.73 -28.01 1.41
CA GLY A 374 16.22 -27.46 0.15
C GLY A 374 17.62 -27.96 -0.20
N ALA A 375 18.52 -28.05 0.78
CA ALA A 375 19.86 -28.61 0.54
C ALA A 375 19.81 -30.10 0.13
N ILE A 376 18.91 -30.91 0.70
CA ILE A 376 18.74 -32.32 0.33
C ILE A 376 18.11 -32.48 -1.06
N VAL A 377 17.09 -31.67 -1.39
CA VAL A 377 16.39 -31.70 -2.69
C VAL A 377 17.37 -31.48 -3.85
N SER A 378 18.45 -30.73 -3.64
CA SER A 378 19.43 -30.42 -4.68
C SER A 378 20.14 -31.64 -5.27
N PHE A 379 20.06 -32.81 -4.61
CA PHE A 379 20.65 -34.05 -5.08
C PHE A 379 19.70 -35.25 -5.01
N GLU A 380 18.38 -35.03 -4.94
CA GLU A 380 17.35 -36.07 -4.77
C GLU A 380 17.47 -37.22 -5.80
N GLY A 381 17.79 -36.93 -7.06
CA GLY A 381 17.95 -37.97 -8.09
C GLY A 381 19.33 -38.62 -8.16
N CYS A 382 20.26 -38.26 -7.26
CA CYS A 382 21.61 -38.81 -7.25
C CYS A 382 21.70 -40.10 -6.42
N HIS A 383 22.68 -40.96 -6.74
CA HIS A 383 22.92 -42.20 -5.98
C HIS A 383 23.17 -41.95 -4.48
N ALA A 384 23.85 -40.84 -4.16
CA ALA A 384 24.12 -40.43 -2.79
C ALA A 384 22.85 -40.21 -1.96
N PHE A 385 21.78 -39.69 -2.58
CA PHE A 385 20.49 -39.52 -1.90
C PHE A 385 19.85 -40.87 -1.57
N LYS A 386 19.85 -41.81 -2.53
CA LYS A 386 19.32 -43.15 -2.30
C LYS A 386 20.03 -43.85 -1.15
N GLU A 387 21.37 -43.85 -1.16
CA GLU A 387 22.17 -44.44 -0.08
C GLU A 387 21.94 -43.74 1.27
N MET A 388 21.81 -42.40 1.28
CA MET A 388 21.47 -41.63 2.48
C MET A 388 20.10 -42.02 3.06
N MET A 389 19.09 -42.24 2.21
CA MET A 389 17.75 -42.65 2.62
C MET A 389 17.70 -44.10 3.13
N GLU A 390 18.58 -44.98 2.64
CA GLU A 390 18.66 -46.39 3.05
C GLU A 390 19.48 -46.58 4.33
N ASN A 391 20.53 -45.77 4.54
CA ASN A 391 21.50 -45.96 5.63
C ASN A 391 21.30 -45.01 6.82
N THR A 392 20.27 -44.15 6.80
CA THR A 392 19.96 -43.23 7.91
C THR A 392 18.46 -43.19 8.17
N LYS A 393 18.06 -42.69 9.34
CA LYS A 393 16.65 -42.48 9.70
C LYS A 393 16.08 -41.15 9.15
N ILE A 394 16.80 -40.44 8.28
CA ILE A 394 16.38 -39.11 7.79
C ILE A 394 15.16 -39.17 6.89
N LYS A 395 14.90 -40.34 6.30
CA LYS A 395 13.80 -40.61 5.38
C LYS A 395 12.45 -40.15 5.91
N ASP A 396 12.14 -40.46 7.17
CA ASP A 396 10.83 -40.13 7.75
C ASP A 396 10.66 -38.62 7.93
N TRP A 397 11.70 -37.92 8.40
CA TRP A 397 11.68 -36.45 8.49
C TRP A 397 11.58 -35.81 7.09
N TYR A 398 12.34 -36.32 6.11
CA TYR A 398 12.37 -35.79 4.76
C TYR A 398 11.01 -35.87 4.07
N TYR A 399 10.35 -37.03 4.08
CA TYR A 399 9.05 -37.18 3.41
C TYR A 399 7.92 -36.46 4.15
N ARG A 400 7.98 -36.34 5.49
CA ARG A 400 7.05 -35.47 6.23
C ARG A 400 7.20 -34.02 5.77
N LEU A 401 8.42 -33.51 5.69
CA LEU A 401 8.68 -32.13 5.28
C LEU A 401 8.36 -31.89 3.81
N LYS A 402 8.67 -32.84 2.93
CA LYS A 402 8.25 -32.84 1.52
C LYS A 402 6.75 -32.66 1.38
N SER A 403 5.96 -33.44 2.14
CA SER A 403 4.51 -33.30 2.15
C SER A 403 4.04 -31.92 2.65
N GLN A 404 4.72 -31.29 3.60
CA GLN A 404 4.38 -29.93 4.04
C GLN A 404 4.66 -28.88 2.96
N VAL A 405 5.77 -29.01 2.25
CA VAL A 405 6.15 -28.10 1.15
C VAL A 405 5.23 -28.28 -0.06
N ASP A 406 4.97 -29.51 -0.48
CA ASP A 406 4.12 -29.82 -1.64
C ASP A 406 2.66 -29.37 -1.44
N ASN A 407 2.19 -29.33 -0.19
CA ASN A 407 0.84 -28.85 0.17
C ASN A 407 0.79 -27.35 0.52
N HIS A 408 1.87 -26.59 0.32
CA HIS A 408 1.94 -25.18 0.70
C HIS A 408 1.47 -24.91 2.14
N ALA A 409 1.90 -25.75 3.10
CA ALA A 409 1.33 -25.74 4.46
C ALA A 409 1.52 -24.40 5.23
N GLY A 410 2.48 -23.56 4.81
CA GLY A 410 2.68 -22.21 5.35
C GLY A 410 1.81 -21.14 4.68
N SER A 411 1.06 -21.45 3.62
CA SER A 411 0.28 -20.46 2.85
C SER A 411 -0.75 -19.70 3.69
N ALA A 412 -1.34 -20.35 4.70
CA ALA A 412 -2.25 -19.67 5.63
C ALA A 412 -1.55 -18.55 6.41
N GLU A 413 -0.27 -18.70 6.76
CA GLU A 413 0.51 -17.67 7.45
C GLU A 413 0.83 -16.50 6.51
N LEU A 414 1.12 -16.79 5.24
CA LEU A 414 1.28 -15.78 4.20
C LEU A 414 -0.02 -14.97 4.01
N VAL A 415 -1.13 -15.68 3.81
CA VAL A 415 -2.47 -15.10 3.65
C VAL A 415 -2.82 -14.24 4.85
N ASN A 416 -2.69 -14.76 6.06
CA ASN A 416 -2.99 -14.00 7.28
C ASN A 416 -2.13 -12.75 7.40
N SER A 417 -0.83 -12.83 7.08
CA SER A 417 0.08 -11.69 7.19
C SER A 417 -0.27 -10.56 6.23
N PHE A 418 -0.72 -10.87 5.02
CA PHE A 418 -1.06 -9.86 4.00
C PHE A 418 -2.54 -9.49 3.94
N ASN A 419 -3.44 -10.33 4.48
CA ASN A 419 -4.87 -10.08 4.56
C ASN A 419 -5.32 -9.51 5.91
N SER A 420 -4.55 -9.68 6.99
CA SER A 420 -4.80 -8.90 8.21
C SER A 420 -4.49 -7.44 7.86
N LEU A 421 -5.52 -6.61 7.83
CA LEU A 421 -5.32 -5.16 7.83
C LEU A 421 -4.46 -4.82 9.05
N PRO A 422 -3.57 -3.80 8.95
CA PRO A 422 -2.77 -3.38 10.09
C PRO A 422 -3.70 -3.18 11.28
N ALA A 423 -3.57 -3.99 12.33
CA ALA A 423 -4.19 -3.64 13.60
C ALA A 423 -3.63 -2.26 13.96
N THR A 424 -4.51 -1.27 14.06
CA THR A 424 -4.11 0.09 14.39
C THR A 424 -3.42 0.04 15.75
N VAL A 425 -2.13 0.36 15.79
CA VAL A 425 -1.35 0.34 17.03
C VAL A 425 -1.74 1.58 17.82
N ASP A 426 -1.96 1.46 19.12
CA ASP A 426 -2.19 2.63 19.98
C ASP A 426 -1.07 3.65 19.79
N GLU A 427 -1.45 4.87 19.47
CA GLU A 427 -0.55 6.00 19.28
C GLU A 427 -1.02 7.14 20.19
N TYR A 428 -0.12 8.09 20.47
CA TYR A 428 -0.40 9.23 21.33
C TYR A 428 -0.18 10.51 20.54
N TYR A 429 -1.23 11.33 20.40
CA TYR A 429 -1.23 12.49 19.51
C TYR A 429 -1.11 13.83 20.24
N SER A 430 -0.97 13.84 21.56
CA SER A 430 -0.68 15.04 22.33
C SER A 430 0.84 15.29 22.47
N LEU A 431 1.22 16.47 22.99
CA LEU A 431 2.62 16.82 23.22
C LEU A 431 3.13 16.41 24.60
N ASP A 432 2.23 16.04 25.50
CA ASP A 432 2.58 15.69 26.88
C ASP A 432 3.25 14.31 26.94
N ASP A 433 3.96 14.03 28.05
CA ASP A 433 4.52 12.71 28.32
C ASP A 433 3.40 11.65 28.29
N GLN A 434 3.71 10.41 27.91
CA GLN A 434 2.75 9.30 27.85
C GLN A 434 2.21 8.96 29.26
N SER A 435 1.26 9.74 29.75
CA SER A 435 0.40 9.38 30.87
C SER A 435 -0.74 8.50 30.38
N PRO A 436 -1.28 7.59 31.22
CA PRO A 436 -2.55 6.92 30.92
C PRO A 436 -3.64 7.95 30.59
N ASP A 437 -4.51 7.63 29.64
CA ASP A 437 -5.68 8.48 29.35
C ASP A 437 -6.56 8.59 30.60
N ASP A 438 -7.17 9.76 30.82
CA ASP A 438 -8.34 9.84 31.68
C ASP A 438 -9.51 9.13 30.98
N GLU A 439 -10.07 8.10 31.60
CA GLU A 439 -11.19 7.33 31.04
C GLU A 439 -12.55 7.90 31.44
N ALA A 440 -12.61 8.95 32.26
CA ALA A 440 -13.84 9.59 32.67
C ALA A 440 -14.55 10.29 31.48
N ILE A 441 -15.88 10.18 31.48
CA ILE A 441 -16.76 10.85 30.52
C ILE A 441 -17.32 12.11 31.18
N TYR A 442 -17.14 13.25 30.53
CA TYR A 442 -17.56 14.54 31.04
C TYR A 442 -18.77 15.08 30.27
N THR A 443 -19.71 15.68 30.98
CA THR A 443 -20.68 16.55 30.30
C THR A 443 -19.92 17.79 29.86
N PHE A 444 -19.97 18.10 28.58
CA PHE A 444 -19.54 19.39 28.05
C PHE A 444 -20.78 20.16 27.64
N GLU A 445 -20.60 21.46 27.59
CA GLU A 445 -21.57 22.44 27.16
C GLU A 445 -20.76 23.40 26.29
N VAL A 446 -21.15 23.52 25.02
CA VAL A 446 -20.51 24.45 24.09
C VAL A 446 -20.67 25.86 24.64
N LYS A 447 -19.59 26.46 25.13
CA LYS A 447 -19.58 27.87 25.57
C LYS A 447 -18.66 28.68 24.70
N VAL A 448 -19.21 29.61 23.94
CA VAL A 448 -18.44 30.50 23.08
C VAL A 448 -18.25 31.82 23.81
N PRO A 449 -17.00 32.21 24.16
CA PRO A 449 -16.77 33.48 24.83
C PRO A 449 -17.28 34.66 24.00
N ASP A 450 -17.91 35.64 24.65
CA ASP A 450 -18.41 36.87 23.98
C ASP A 450 -17.31 37.54 23.14
N SER A 451 -16.05 37.50 23.60
CA SER A 451 -14.91 38.06 22.86
C SER A 451 -14.70 37.44 21.47
N VAL A 452 -15.05 36.15 21.28
CA VAL A 452 -14.96 35.47 19.98
C VAL A 452 -16.07 35.96 19.04
N LEU A 453 -17.26 36.20 19.57
CA LEU A 453 -18.39 36.73 18.81
C LEU A 453 -18.19 38.21 18.48
N GLU A 454 -17.62 38.99 19.40
CA GLU A 454 -17.22 40.38 19.18
C GLU A 454 -16.13 40.48 18.09
N ASP A 455 -15.09 39.64 18.14
CA ASP A 455 -14.06 39.58 17.09
C ASP A 455 -14.67 39.21 15.73
N LEU A 456 -15.57 38.21 15.70
CA LEU A 456 -16.32 37.86 14.49
C LEU A 456 -17.08 39.07 13.92
N GLN A 457 -17.84 39.78 14.76
CA GLN A 457 -18.59 40.96 14.34
C GLN A 457 -17.68 42.06 13.78
N VAL A 458 -16.54 42.32 14.44
CA VAL A 458 -15.56 43.31 13.97
C VAL A 458 -15.02 42.90 12.60
N ARG A 459 -14.70 41.62 12.38
CA ARG A 459 -14.17 41.13 11.10
C ARG A 459 -15.22 41.14 10.00
N LEU A 460 -16.44 40.71 10.29
CA LEU A 460 -17.57 40.79 9.35
C LEU A 460 -17.80 42.24 8.92
N ASN A 461 -17.88 43.18 9.87
CA ASN A 461 -18.07 44.60 9.57
C ASN A 461 -16.94 45.22 8.73
N ASN A 462 -15.72 44.66 8.78
CA ASN A 462 -14.57 45.09 7.98
C ASN A 462 -14.33 44.21 6.74
N THR A 463 -15.30 43.40 6.33
CA THR A 463 -15.18 42.54 5.14
C THR A 463 -14.95 43.38 3.88
N LYS A 464 -13.94 42.98 3.10
CA LYS A 464 -13.68 43.56 1.77
C LYS A 464 -14.26 42.65 0.69
N PHE A 465 -15.38 43.07 0.13
CA PHE A 465 -15.96 42.42 -1.04
C PHE A 465 -15.24 42.82 -2.33
N PHE A 466 -15.31 41.94 -3.34
CA PHE A 466 -14.78 42.15 -4.68
C PHE A 466 -15.91 42.14 -5.71
N GLN A 467 -15.68 42.75 -6.87
CA GLN A 467 -16.65 42.75 -7.95
C GLN A 467 -16.75 41.35 -8.59
N THR A 468 -17.97 40.83 -8.72
CA THR A 468 -18.22 39.58 -9.46
C THR A 468 -18.11 39.81 -10.96
N LEU A 469 -17.68 38.79 -11.70
CA LEU A 469 -17.81 38.77 -13.15
C LEU A 469 -19.30 38.76 -13.54
N GLU A 470 -19.63 39.41 -14.65
CA GLU A 470 -21.00 39.42 -15.16
C GLU A 470 -21.40 38.01 -15.62
N ASN A 471 -22.61 37.57 -15.25
CA ASN A 471 -23.17 36.27 -15.62
C ASN A 471 -22.30 35.05 -15.23
N SER A 472 -21.48 35.16 -14.17
CA SER A 472 -20.63 34.05 -13.72
C SER A 472 -21.32 33.10 -12.74
N SER A 473 -22.45 33.50 -12.17
CA SER A 473 -23.20 32.77 -11.13
C SER A 473 -22.24 32.15 -10.10
N PHE A 474 -22.30 30.83 -9.87
CA PHE A 474 -21.39 30.08 -9.00
C PHE A 474 -20.29 29.31 -9.77
N PHE A 475 -20.19 29.48 -11.09
CA PHE A 475 -19.26 28.74 -11.95
C PHE A 475 -17.77 29.06 -11.67
N TYR A 476 -17.50 30.20 -11.02
CA TYR A 476 -16.16 30.61 -10.58
C TYR A 476 -15.97 30.45 -9.06
N GLY A 477 -16.85 29.69 -8.40
CA GLY A 477 -16.98 29.62 -6.94
C GLY A 477 -18.08 30.56 -6.42
N SER A 478 -18.14 30.76 -5.10
CA SER A 478 -19.23 31.54 -4.48
C SER A 478 -19.40 32.92 -5.11
N ASN A 479 -20.64 33.25 -5.47
CA ASN A 479 -20.95 34.57 -6.00
C ASN A 479 -20.91 35.64 -4.90
N ALA A 480 -20.09 36.69 -5.07
CA ALA A 480 -19.95 37.73 -4.04
C ALA A 480 -21.24 38.53 -3.81
N ASN A 481 -22.13 38.69 -4.81
CA ASN A 481 -23.43 39.33 -4.61
C ASN A 481 -24.33 38.49 -3.68
N PHE A 482 -24.28 37.17 -3.80
CA PHE A 482 -24.97 36.30 -2.87
C PHE A 482 -24.33 36.33 -1.47
N LEU A 483 -23.00 36.35 -1.38
CA LEU A 483 -22.30 36.44 -0.10
C LEU A 483 -22.61 37.73 0.67
N HIS A 484 -22.97 38.83 0.00
CA HIS A 484 -23.52 40.01 0.68
C HIS A 484 -24.80 39.67 1.45
N SER A 485 -25.72 38.88 0.86
CA SER A 485 -26.94 38.46 1.54
C SER A 485 -26.66 37.55 2.75
N VAL A 486 -25.62 36.70 2.66
CA VAL A 486 -25.16 35.85 3.77
C VAL A 486 -24.57 36.72 4.87
N HIS A 487 -23.69 37.65 4.52
CA HIS A 487 -23.09 38.62 5.45
C HIS A 487 -24.17 39.42 6.19
N ASP A 488 -25.14 39.98 5.46
CA ASP A 488 -26.19 40.80 6.06
C ASP A 488 -27.08 39.98 7.00
N TYR A 489 -27.38 38.75 6.63
CA TYR A 489 -28.12 37.84 7.51
C TYR A 489 -27.30 37.45 8.75
N TRP A 490 -26.02 37.13 8.57
CA TRP A 490 -25.12 36.76 9.68
C TRP A 490 -24.94 37.89 10.68
N MET A 491 -24.83 39.13 10.20
CA MET A 491 -24.69 40.33 11.03
C MET A 491 -25.96 40.70 11.78
N ASN A 492 -27.13 40.55 11.15
CA ASN A 492 -28.36 41.19 11.64
C ASN A 492 -29.45 40.23 12.09
N SER A 493 -29.36 38.93 11.79
CA SER A 493 -30.49 38.00 11.94
C SER A 493 -30.11 36.64 12.52
N TYR A 494 -28.91 36.15 12.27
CA TYR A 494 -28.44 34.88 12.81
C TYR A 494 -28.27 34.95 14.34
N ASN A 495 -28.84 33.97 15.05
CA ASN A 495 -28.73 33.88 16.51
C ASN A 495 -27.95 32.62 16.89
N TRP A 496 -26.78 32.80 17.51
CA TRP A 496 -25.97 31.70 18.01
C TRP A 496 -26.59 31.11 19.28
N HIS A 497 -26.70 29.78 19.33
CA HIS A 497 -27.20 29.06 20.50
C HIS A 497 -26.25 27.91 20.86
N GLU A 498 -26.07 27.71 22.17
CA GLU A 498 -25.11 26.79 22.79
C GLU A 498 -25.76 25.45 23.16
N THR A 499 -25.12 24.29 22.86
CA THR A 499 -25.19 23.02 23.65
C THR A 499 -24.35 21.89 23.00
N GLU A 500 -23.78 20.96 23.81
CA GLU A 500 -23.32 19.53 23.55
C GLU A 500 -22.02 19.11 24.31
N ALA A 501 -21.63 17.79 24.37
CA ALA A 501 -20.76 17.08 25.38
C ALA A 501 -19.36 16.43 24.92
N ILE A 502 -18.38 16.07 25.82
CA ILE A 502 -16.93 15.73 25.54
C ILE A 502 -16.33 14.63 26.47
N THR A 503 -15.40 13.78 25.98
CA THR A 503 -14.59 12.82 26.79
C THR A 503 -13.14 12.69 26.29
N GLN A 504 -12.15 12.20 27.08
CA GLN A 504 -10.75 12.05 26.63
C GLN A 504 -10.38 10.63 26.10
N ILE A 505 -9.63 10.54 24.98
CA ILE A 505 -9.18 9.31 24.30
C ILE A 505 -7.85 9.55 23.53
N GLU A 506 -6.82 8.72 23.76
CA GLU A 506 -5.48 8.78 23.13
C GLU A 506 -4.78 10.15 23.27
N GLY A 507 -4.93 10.77 24.45
CA GLY A 507 -4.42 12.12 24.73
C GLY A 507 -5.20 13.25 24.04
N LEU A 508 -6.32 12.95 23.38
CA LEU A 508 -7.21 13.91 22.71
C LEU A 508 -8.55 13.94 23.42
N ASN A 509 -9.09 15.11 23.69
CA ASN A 509 -10.50 15.25 24.04
C ASN A 509 -11.34 15.05 22.78
N VAL A 510 -12.19 14.02 22.78
CA VAL A 510 -13.11 13.66 21.70
C VAL A 510 -14.52 14.12 22.09
N HIS A 511 -15.03 15.09 21.34
CA HIS A 511 -16.41 15.54 21.39
C HIS A 511 -17.34 14.51 20.72
N TYR A 512 -18.52 14.28 21.31
CA TYR A 512 -19.54 13.44 20.68
C TYR A 512 -20.95 13.75 21.20
N ILE A 513 -21.92 13.63 20.29
CA ILE A 513 -23.34 13.60 20.65
C ILE A 513 -23.70 12.19 21.11
N HIS A 514 -24.38 12.09 22.24
CA HIS A 514 -24.97 10.84 22.73
C HIS A 514 -26.47 10.99 22.90
N ALA A 515 -27.22 10.57 21.88
CA ALA A 515 -28.68 10.64 21.90
C ALA A 515 -29.29 9.25 22.15
N LYS A 516 -30.16 9.15 23.15
CA LYS A 516 -30.86 7.92 23.51
C LYS A 516 -32.36 8.09 23.28
N PRO A 517 -33.08 7.01 22.92
CA PRO A 517 -34.53 6.97 23.06
C PRO A 517 -34.94 7.33 24.50
N ALA A 518 -36.13 7.89 24.68
CA ALA A 518 -36.65 8.20 26.01
C ALA A 518 -36.72 6.93 26.89
N GLU A 519 -36.47 7.07 28.20
CA GLU A 519 -36.44 5.92 29.13
C GLU A 519 -37.77 5.17 29.21
N ASP A 520 -38.88 5.86 28.97
CA ASP A 520 -40.25 5.33 28.94
C ASP A 520 -40.71 4.87 27.55
N SER A 521 -39.78 4.83 26.58
CA SER A 521 -40.08 4.39 25.22
C SER A 521 -40.50 2.91 25.16
N LYS A 522 -41.34 2.58 24.17
CA LYS A 522 -41.95 1.24 24.01
C LYS A 522 -41.17 0.33 23.04
N TYR A 523 -39.87 0.56 22.87
CA TYR A 523 -39.04 -0.21 21.96
C TYR A 523 -38.54 -1.49 22.64
N ASP A 524 -38.66 -2.64 21.96
CA ASP A 524 -38.22 -3.94 22.47
C ASP A 524 -36.69 -4.03 22.56
N THR A 525 -36.00 -3.29 21.68
CA THR A 525 -34.54 -3.29 21.56
C THR A 525 -34.03 -1.92 21.18
N VAL A 526 -32.86 -1.54 21.72
CA VAL A 526 -32.16 -0.31 21.34
C VAL A 526 -30.77 -0.70 20.82
N TYR A 527 -30.49 -0.38 19.57
CA TYR A 527 -29.20 -0.69 18.94
C TYR A 527 -28.27 0.53 18.98
N PRO A 528 -27.00 0.39 19.40
CA PRO A 528 -26.04 1.47 19.26
C PRO A 528 -25.72 1.73 17.79
N LEU A 529 -25.70 2.99 17.38
CA LEU A 529 -25.37 3.45 16.04
C LEU A 529 -24.26 4.50 16.11
N LEU A 530 -23.09 4.16 15.57
CA LEU A 530 -22.01 5.11 15.34
C LEU A 530 -22.29 5.89 14.06
N LEU A 531 -22.46 7.21 14.17
CA LEU A 531 -22.83 8.11 13.08
C LEU A 531 -21.70 9.12 12.81
N VAL A 532 -20.98 8.98 11.69
CA VAL A 532 -19.74 9.73 11.45
C VAL A 532 -19.88 10.70 10.28
N HIS A 533 -19.58 11.98 10.52
CA HIS A 533 -19.65 13.07 9.53
C HIS A 533 -18.40 13.12 8.62
N GLY A 534 -18.37 14.09 7.71
CA GLY A 534 -17.24 14.36 6.81
C GLY A 534 -16.72 15.78 6.87
N TRP A 535 -16.13 16.24 5.76
CA TRP A 535 -15.71 17.62 5.51
C TRP A 535 -16.43 18.15 4.26
N PRO A 536 -16.85 19.43 4.21
CA PRO A 536 -16.73 20.48 5.23
C PRO A 536 -17.89 20.47 6.23
N GLY A 537 -18.48 19.30 6.47
CA GLY A 537 -19.56 19.14 7.43
C GLY A 537 -19.08 19.01 8.89
N SER A 538 -20.02 18.69 9.78
CA SER A 538 -19.78 18.49 11.20
C SER A 538 -20.94 17.71 11.81
N VAL A 539 -20.92 17.50 13.12
CA VAL A 539 -22.05 16.86 13.83
C VAL A 539 -23.38 17.62 13.67
N SER A 540 -23.36 18.90 13.27
CA SER A 540 -24.58 19.67 12.99
C SER A 540 -25.42 19.09 11.84
N GLU A 541 -24.80 18.34 10.92
CA GLU A 541 -25.51 17.64 9.84
C GLU A 541 -26.55 16.64 10.38
N PHE A 542 -26.34 16.16 11.61
CA PHE A 542 -27.15 15.11 12.20
C PHE A 542 -28.30 15.63 13.06
N LEU A 543 -28.39 16.94 13.31
CA LEU A 543 -29.41 17.51 14.21
C LEU A 543 -30.85 17.22 13.76
N LYS A 544 -31.08 17.13 12.44
CA LYS A 544 -32.40 16.76 11.90
C LYS A 544 -32.68 15.26 11.94
N ILE A 545 -31.66 14.42 11.74
CA ILE A 545 -31.84 12.96 11.62
C ILE A 545 -31.85 12.25 12.97
N ILE A 546 -31.11 12.76 13.96
CA ILE A 546 -31.02 12.16 15.30
C ILE A 546 -32.41 11.96 15.95
N PRO A 547 -33.30 12.97 15.99
CA PRO A 547 -34.65 12.79 16.55
C PRO A 547 -35.44 11.66 15.88
N ILE A 548 -35.25 11.47 14.57
CA ILE A 548 -35.91 10.40 13.79
C ILE A 548 -35.32 9.03 14.14
N LEU A 549 -34.00 8.95 14.33
CA LEU A 549 -33.29 7.71 14.64
C LEU A 549 -33.55 7.22 16.07
N ILE A 550 -33.73 8.11 17.03
CA ILE A 550 -34.01 7.73 18.43
C ILE A 550 -35.51 7.50 18.71
N ASP A 551 -36.39 8.03 17.86
CA ASP A 551 -37.85 7.87 17.99
C ASP A 551 -38.56 7.63 16.63
N PRO A 552 -38.27 6.51 15.94
CA PRO A 552 -38.82 6.22 14.62
C PRO A 552 -40.36 6.16 14.57
N MET A 553 -41.03 5.76 15.67
CA MET A 553 -42.49 5.69 15.71
C MET A 553 -43.14 7.07 15.61
N LYS A 554 -42.60 8.06 16.34
CA LYS A 554 -43.10 9.45 16.29
C LYS A 554 -42.92 10.08 14.91
N HIS A 555 -41.92 9.61 14.17
CA HIS A 555 -41.58 10.10 12.84
C HIS A 555 -42.13 9.22 11.69
N ASN A 556 -43.02 8.26 11.99
CA ASN A 556 -43.69 7.38 11.01
C ASN A 556 -42.74 6.53 10.14
N ILE A 557 -41.57 6.16 10.65
CA ILE A 557 -40.64 5.27 9.92
C ILE A 557 -41.19 3.84 9.91
N GLY A 558 -41.36 3.26 8.72
CA GLY A 558 -42.12 2.03 8.52
C GLY A 558 -41.51 0.80 9.22
N TYR A 559 -40.19 0.73 9.25
CA TYR A 559 -39.42 -0.42 9.75
C TYR A 559 -38.97 -0.28 11.21
N GLY A 560 -39.09 0.91 11.82
CA GLY A 560 -38.64 1.20 13.19
C GLY A 560 -39.69 0.98 14.29
N ARG A 561 -40.60 0.01 14.12
CA ARG A 561 -41.72 -0.19 15.07
C ARG A 561 -41.39 -1.04 16.30
N LYS A 562 -40.27 -1.78 16.28
CA LYS A 562 -39.86 -2.70 17.35
C LYS A 562 -38.54 -2.33 18.02
N TYR A 563 -37.71 -1.54 17.35
CA TYR A 563 -36.43 -1.09 17.88
C TYR A 563 -36.17 0.36 17.48
N ALA A 564 -35.33 1.03 18.27
CA ALA A 564 -34.80 2.35 17.97
C ALA A 564 -33.26 2.33 18.03
N PHE A 565 -32.63 3.41 17.60
CA PHE A 565 -31.20 3.58 17.74
C PHE A 565 -30.84 4.44 18.95
N GLU A 566 -29.77 4.08 19.63
CA GLU A 566 -28.99 4.97 20.48
C GLU A 566 -27.84 5.51 19.63
N VAL A 567 -27.84 6.80 19.36
CA VAL A 567 -26.91 7.44 18.41
C VAL A 567 -25.69 7.97 19.16
N ILE A 568 -24.51 7.62 18.66
CA ILE A 568 -23.21 8.15 19.06
C ILE A 568 -22.64 8.85 17.83
N ALA A 569 -22.60 10.18 17.82
CA ALA A 569 -22.08 10.97 16.71
C ALA A 569 -20.84 11.77 17.13
N PRO A 570 -19.62 11.21 16.97
CA PRO A 570 -18.40 11.90 17.35
C PRO A 570 -17.97 12.94 16.33
N SER A 571 -17.32 14.00 16.82
CA SER A 571 -16.52 14.88 15.97
C SER A 571 -15.18 14.21 15.68
N ILE A 572 -14.78 14.15 14.41
CA ILE A 572 -13.46 13.62 14.02
C ILE A 572 -12.37 14.45 14.70
N PRO A 573 -11.33 13.86 15.32
CA PRO A 573 -10.28 14.67 15.93
C PRO A 573 -9.63 15.66 14.96
N GLY A 574 -9.55 16.92 15.37
CA GLY A 574 -9.23 18.07 14.51
C GLY A 574 -10.44 18.74 13.84
N PHE A 575 -11.66 18.29 14.14
CA PHE A 575 -12.91 18.89 13.69
C PHE A 575 -13.78 19.26 14.89
N ALA A 576 -14.54 20.35 14.74
CA ALA A 576 -15.39 20.90 15.79
C ALA A 576 -14.63 20.94 17.14
N TRP A 577 -15.26 20.50 18.22
CA TRP A 577 -14.68 20.54 19.56
C TRP A 577 -13.81 19.32 19.93
N SER A 578 -13.54 18.42 18.99
CA SER A 578 -12.54 17.36 19.22
C SER A 578 -11.13 17.91 19.02
N ASP A 579 -10.24 17.66 19.98
CA ASP A 579 -8.86 18.13 19.98
C ASP A 579 -8.14 17.83 18.67
N ALA A 580 -7.41 18.82 18.17
CA ALA A 580 -6.55 18.65 17.02
C ALA A 580 -5.33 17.78 17.36
N PRO A 581 -5.02 16.75 16.55
CA PRO A 581 -3.77 16.00 16.68
C PRO A 581 -2.56 16.93 16.62
N LYS A 582 -1.68 16.86 17.62
CA LYS A 582 -0.44 17.66 17.71
C LYS A 582 0.76 16.98 17.05
N ARG A 583 0.60 15.71 16.63
CA ARG A 583 1.60 14.91 15.92
C ARG A 583 1.05 14.42 14.58
N LYS A 584 1.95 14.17 13.62
CA LYS A 584 1.63 13.54 12.33
C LYS A 584 1.18 12.09 12.52
N GLY A 585 0.53 11.53 11.50
CA GLY A 585 0.05 10.15 11.48
C GLY A 585 -1.45 9.98 11.74
N PHE A 586 -2.17 11.06 12.05
CA PHE A 586 -3.60 10.99 12.33
C PHE A 586 -4.45 11.01 11.05
N GLY A 587 -4.60 9.85 10.41
CA GLY A 587 -5.48 9.63 9.26
C GLY A 587 -6.75 8.82 9.61
N PRO A 588 -7.56 8.44 8.61
CA PRO A 588 -8.80 7.66 8.81
C PRO A 588 -8.66 6.38 9.64
N ALA A 589 -7.53 5.65 9.54
CA ALA A 589 -7.31 4.47 10.36
C ALA A 589 -7.12 4.82 11.86
N ALA A 590 -6.45 5.93 12.17
CA ALA A 590 -6.34 6.42 13.54
C ALA A 590 -7.70 6.86 14.09
N ALA A 591 -8.50 7.59 13.29
CA ALA A 591 -9.86 7.96 13.66
C ALA A 591 -10.75 6.74 13.95
N ALA A 592 -10.68 5.69 13.12
CA ALA A 592 -11.38 4.43 13.34
C ALA A 592 -11.03 3.79 14.70
N ARG A 593 -9.74 3.78 15.07
CA ARG A 593 -9.26 3.29 16.37
C ARG A 593 -9.80 4.11 17.53
N VAL A 594 -9.70 5.44 17.43
CA VAL A 594 -10.20 6.37 18.46
C VAL A 594 -11.70 6.18 18.69
N PHE A 595 -12.50 6.05 17.62
CA PHE A 595 -13.94 5.83 17.75
C PHE A 595 -14.29 4.46 18.34
N LEU A 596 -13.48 3.42 18.09
CA LEU A 596 -13.66 2.14 18.78
C LEU A 596 -13.40 2.25 20.28
N LYS A 597 -12.34 2.97 20.66
CA LYS A 597 -12.05 3.25 22.07
C LYS A 597 -13.15 4.08 22.74
N LEU A 598 -13.78 5.00 22.01
CA LEU A 598 -14.96 5.73 22.47
C LEU A 598 -16.10 4.75 22.76
N LEU A 599 -16.39 3.86 21.82
CA LEU A 599 -17.45 2.85 21.98
C LEU A 599 -17.13 1.87 23.12
N ASP A 600 -15.87 1.52 23.35
CA ASP A 600 -15.44 0.71 24.50
C ASP A 600 -15.70 1.43 25.83
N ARG A 601 -15.35 2.71 25.94
CA ARG A 601 -15.67 3.55 27.12
C ARG A 601 -17.18 3.65 27.37
N LEU A 602 -17.97 3.71 26.30
CA LEU A 602 -19.44 3.71 26.35
C LEU A 602 -20.05 2.30 26.51
N ASN A 603 -19.22 1.27 26.71
CA ASN A 603 -19.62 -0.13 26.85
C ASN A 603 -20.44 -0.68 25.66
N LYS A 604 -20.18 -0.19 24.45
CA LYS A 604 -20.84 -0.59 23.20
C LYS A 604 -20.01 -1.63 22.47
N ARG A 605 -20.19 -2.90 22.83
CA ARG A 605 -19.45 -4.02 22.23
C ARG A 605 -19.90 -4.38 20.82
N ARG A 606 -21.18 -4.23 20.50
CA ARG A 606 -21.69 -4.43 19.13
C ARG A 606 -22.57 -3.26 18.74
N PHE A 607 -22.39 -2.76 17.52
CA PHE A 607 -23.00 -1.53 17.04
C PHE A 607 -23.16 -1.53 15.52
N TYR A 608 -24.07 -0.72 15.02
CA TYR A 608 -24.13 -0.36 13.60
C TYR A 608 -23.20 0.82 13.32
N CYS A 609 -22.69 0.89 12.10
CA CYS A 609 -21.92 2.03 11.60
C CYS A 609 -22.69 2.74 10.48
N GLN A 610 -22.68 4.07 10.48
CA GLN A 610 -23.19 4.90 9.39
C GLN A 610 -22.20 6.02 9.07
N GLY A 611 -21.96 6.28 7.78
CA GLY A 611 -21.22 7.47 7.37
C GLY A 611 -21.29 7.81 5.88
N GLY A 612 -21.15 9.11 5.60
CA GLY A 612 -20.86 9.69 4.28
C GLY A 612 -19.44 10.27 4.26
N ASP A 613 -18.94 10.70 3.10
CA ASP A 613 -17.62 11.36 2.96
C ASP A 613 -16.48 10.68 3.77
N TRP A 614 -15.73 11.38 4.63
CA TRP A 614 -14.73 10.76 5.51
C TRP A 614 -15.32 9.74 6.47
N GLY A 615 -16.53 9.96 6.97
CA GLY A 615 -17.27 9.00 7.78
C GLY A 615 -17.46 7.67 7.07
N SER A 616 -17.70 7.67 5.76
CA SER A 616 -17.80 6.43 4.98
C SER A 616 -16.47 5.66 4.94
N VAL A 617 -15.35 6.37 4.85
CA VAL A 617 -14.00 5.79 4.87
C VAL A 617 -13.68 5.21 6.25
N ILE A 618 -13.93 6.00 7.31
CA ILE A 618 -13.64 5.61 8.70
C ILE A 618 -14.49 4.39 9.10
N THR A 619 -15.79 4.44 8.86
CA THR A 619 -16.70 3.33 9.21
C THR A 619 -16.44 2.07 8.40
N SER A 620 -16.03 2.20 7.13
CA SER A 620 -15.56 1.07 6.33
C SER A 620 -14.31 0.43 6.93
N ILE A 621 -13.33 1.24 7.39
CA ILE A 621 -12.14 0.71 8.06
C ILE A 621 -12.52 -0.02 9.35
N ILE A 622 -13.44 0.52 10.17
CA ILE A 622 -13.94 -0.17 11.36
C ILE A 622 -14.54 -1.53 10.98
N ALA A 623 -15.40 -1.58 9.97
CA ALA A 623 -16.03 -2.82 9.50
C ALA A 623 -15.05 -3.83 8.87
N GLN A 624 -13.93 -3.37 8.31
CA GLN A 624 -12.89 -4.26 7.78
C GLN A 624 -11.98 -4.81 8.88
N VAL A 625 -11.60 -3.99 9.86
CA VAL A 625 -10.60 -4.36 10.88
C VAL A 625 -11.24 -5.06 12.08
N TYR A 626 -12.49 -4.73 12.42
CA TYR A 626 -13.22 -5.27 13.56
C TYR A 626 -14.62 -5.80 13.18
N PRO A 627 -14.72 -6.71 12.19
CA PRO A 627 -16.00 -7.17 11.66
C PRO A 627 -16.90 -7.83 12.73
N GLU A 628 -16.32 -8.44 13.76
CA GLU A 628 -17.04 -9.06 14.87
C GLU A 628 -17.80 -8.06 15.77
N ARG A 629 -17.36 -6.80 15.79
CA ARG A 629 -17.96 -5.70 16.53
C ARG A 629 -19.11 -5.05 15.75
N VAL A 630 -19.08 -5.09 14.43
CA VAL A 630 -20.04 -4.37 13.57
C VAL A 630 -21.23 -5.26 13.22
N ILE A 631 -22.44 -4.81 13.59
CA ILE A 631 -23.69 -5.52 13.26
C ILE A 631 -24.03 -5.33 11.78
N GLY A 632 -23.87 -4.10 11.28
CA GLY A 632 -24.06 -3.74 9.87
C GLY A 632 -23.43 -2.39 9.57
N LEU A 633 -22.99 -2.21 8.32
CA LEU A 633 -22.42 -0.96 7.80
C LEU A 633 -23.40 -0.32 6.82
N HIS A 634 -23.83 0.92 7.08
CA HIS A 634 -24.68 1.69 6.17
C HIS A 634 -23.92 2.91 5.64
N LEU A 635 -23.91 3.12 4.32
CA LEU A 635 -23.18 4.21 3.69
C LEU A 635 -24.12 5.05 2.82
N ASN A 636 -24.01 6.37 2.90
CA ASN A 636 -24.59 7.28 1.91
C ASN A 636 -23.54 7.84 0.92
N THR A 637 -22.28 7.45 1.09
CA THR A 637 -21.19 7.69 0.13
C THR A 637 -20.39 6.41 -0.03
N ALA A 638 -20.56 5.69 -1.15
CA ALA A 638 -19.83 4.44 -1.41
C ALA A 638 -18.84 4.61 -2.58
N PHE A 639 -17.63 5.09 -2.27
CA PHE A 639 -16.60 5.35 -3.28
C PHE A 639 -15.68 4.13 -3.50
N VAL A 640 -15.68 3.60 -4.73
CA VAL A 640 -14.78 2.52 -5.15
C VAL A 640 -14.03 2.96 -6.42
N PRO A 641 -12.83 3.55 -6.29
CA PRO A 641 -12.11 4.11 -7.42
C PRO A 641 -11.62 3.03 -8.39
N ALA A 642 -11.86 3.22 -9.68
CA ALA A 642 -11.46 2.26 -10.72
C ALA A 642 -9.95 2.04 -10.80
N ILE A 643 -9.16 3.08 -10.53
CA ILE A 643 -7.68 2.99 -10.51
C ILE A 643 -7.16 2.03 -9.43
N ALA A 644 -7.95 1.75 -8.39
CA ALA A 644 -7.58 0.81 -7.34
C ALA A 644 -7.90 -0.65 -7.71
N HIS A 645 -8.77 -0.88 -8.70
CA HIS A 645 -9.24 -2.20 -9.08
C HIS A 645 -9.17 -2.43 -10.61
N PRO A 646 -8.20 -3.21 -11.11
CA PRO A 646 -8.00 -3.44 -12.55
C PRO A 646 -9.24 -3.94 -13.30
N MET A 647 -10.07 -4.76 -12.63
CA MET A 647 -11.32 -5.25 -13.20
C MET A 647 -12.40 -4.17 -13.33
N ILE A 648 -12.46 -3.22 -12.38
CA ILE A 648 -13.37 -2.07 -12.49
C ILE A 648 -12.90 -1.14 -13.61
N LEU A 649 -11.59 -0.89 -13.73
CA LEU A 649 -11.04 -0.12 -14.83
C LEU A 649 -11.36 -0.75 -16.19
N LEU A 650 -11.15 -2.05 -16.34
CA LEU A 650 -11.50 -2.78 -17.56
C LEU A 650 -13.00 -2.65 -17.87
N LYS A 651 -13.85 -2.85 -16.86
CA LYS A 651 -15.30 -2.68 -16.96
C LYS A 651 -15.67 -1.26 -17.41
N GLN A 652 -15.13 -0.23 -16.78
CA GLN A 652 -15.38 1.17 -17.16
C GLN A 652 -15.00 1.46 -18.62
N LEU A 653 -13.85 0.94 -19.09
CA LEU A 653 -13.42 1.12 -20.48
C LEU A 653 -14.32 0.37 -21.47
N LEU A 654 -14.74 -0.86 -21.15
CA LEU A 654 -15.68 -1.62 -21.98
C LEU A 654 -17.06 -0.95 -22.05
N GLY A 655 -17.53 -0.40 -20.93
CA GLY A 655 -18.83 0.26 -20.88
C GLY A 655 -18.89 1.60 -21.64
N ILE A 656 -17.76 2.14 -22.13
CA ILE A 656 -17.79 3.24 -23.11
C ILE A 656 -18.50 2.81 -24.39
N TYR A 657 -18.28 1.57 -24.82
CA TYR A 657 -18.87 1.01 -26.04
C TYR A 657 -20.11 0.16 -25.74
N PHE A 658 -20.15 -0.47 -24.57
CA PHE A 658 -21.16 -1.46 -24.19
C PHE A 658 -21.65 -1.25 -22.75
N PRO A 659 -22.26 -0.10 -22.41
CA PRO A 659 -22.56 0.27 -21.02
C PRO A 659 -23.53 -0.70 -20.33
N GLU A 660 -24.55 -1.17 -21.06
CA GLU A 660 -25.57 -2.11 -20.55
C GLU A 660 -25.00 -3.47 -20.11
N PHE A 661 -23.84 -3.88 -20.66
CA PHE A 661 -23.18 -5.13 -20.29
C PHE A 661 -22.37 -5.02 -18.99
N VAL A 662 -22.13 -3.81 -18.51
CA VAL A 662 -21.20 -3.55 -17.40
C VAL A 662 -21.91 -2.95 -16.19
N ILE A 663 -22.82 -2.02 -16.43
CA ILE A 663 -23.51 -1.23 -15.41
C ILE A 663 -25.00 -1.24 -15.70
N ASP A 664 -25.80 -1.43 -14.65
CA ASP A 664 -27.25 -1.25 -14.70
C ASP A 664 -27.61 0.10 -15.34
N PRO A 665 -28.53 0.15 -16.33
CA PRO A 665 -28.99 1.40 -16.94
C PRO A 665 -29.30 2.52 -15.94
N ALA A 666 -29.86 2.17 -14.77
CA ALA A 666 -30.20 3.12 -13.73
C ALA A 666 -28.98 3.80 -13.08
N ASP A 667 -27.78 3.24 -13.16
CA ASP A 667 -26.55 3.80 -12.58
C ASP A 667 -25.56 4.32 -13.63
N GLN A 668 -25.84 4.17 -14.93
CA GLN A 668 -24.90 4.54 -16.00
C GLN A 668 -24.49 6.02 -15.95
N TYR A 669 -25.43 6.91 -15.61
CA TYR A 669 -25.20 8.35 -15.51
C TYR A 669 -24.16 8.75 -14.45
N ARG A 670 -23.83 7.84 -13.51
CA ARG A 670 -22.78 8.06 -12.50
C ARG A 670 -21.38 7.95 -13.09
N VAL A 671 -21.23 7.26 -14.22
CA VAL A 671 -19.93 6.97 -14.86
C VAL A 671 -19.83 7.57 -16.26
N TYR A 672 -20.93 7.63 -17.00
CA TYR A 672 -20.95 8.05 -18.40
C TYR A 672 -21.74 9.36 -18.61
N PRO A 673 -21.31 10.23 -19.53
CA PRO A 673 -20.11 10.12 -20.38
C PRO A 673 -18.80 10.25 -19.59
N LEU A 674 -17.86 9.30 -19.79
CA LEU A 674 -16.69 9.15 -18.92
C LEU A 674 -15.78 10.38 -18.91
N MET A 675 -15.57 10.99 -20.09
CA MET A 675 -14.72 12.18 -20.19
C MET A 675 -15.32 13.39 -19.47
N GLU A 676 -16.63 13.59 -19.56
CA GLU A 676 -17.32 14.67 -18.85
C GLU A 676 -17.21 14.49 -17.34
N LYS A 677 -17.39 13.26 -16.84
CA LYS A 677 -17.19 12.95 -15.42
C LYS A 677 -15.75 13.20 -14.97
N LEU A 678 -14.75 12.80 -15.77
CA LEU A 678 -13.35 13.05 -15.45
C LEU A 678 -13.02 14.55 -15.41
N PHE A 679 -13.52 15.34 -16.36
CA PHE A 679 -13.34 16.79 -16.33
C PHE A 679 -14.01 17.44 -15.12
N TYR A 680 -15.23 17.02 -14.80
CA TYR A 680 -15.93 17.48 -13.61
C TYR A 680 -15.16 17.15 -12.32
N PHE A 681 -14.59 15.94 -12.21
CA PHE A 681 -13.72 15.60 -11.08
C PHE A 681 -12.47 16.48 -10.99
N ILE A 682 -11.87 16.87 -12.12
CA ILE A 682 -10.71 17.78 -12.14
C ILE A 682 -11.13 19.18 -11.68
N GLU A 683 -12.26 19.68 -12.19
CA GLU A 683 -12.84 20.98 -11.83
C GLU A 683 -13.13 21.07 -10.33
N GLU A 684 -13.75 20.04 -9.75
CA GLU A 684 -14.17 20.02 -8.35
C GLU A 684 -13.09 19.63 -7.34
N SER A 685 -11.95 19.08 -7.77
CA SER A 685 -10.92 18.55 -6.86
C SER A 685 -9.86 19.57 -6.41
N GLY A 686 -10.01 20.85 -6.79
CA GLY A 686 -9.08 21.91 -6.40
C GLY A 686 -8.89 22.07 -4.89
N TYR A 687 -10.00 22.06 -4.13
CA TYR A 687 -9.97 22.11 -2.66
C TYR A 687 -9.17 20.92 -2.09
N PHE A 688 -9.46 19.72 -2.60
CA PHE A 688 -8.91 18.46 -2.14
C PHE A 688 -7.40 18.43 -2.36
N HIS A 689 -6.92 18.89 -3.51
CA HIS A 689 -5.49 18.98 -3.82
C HIS A 689 -4.78 19.92 -2.84
N LEU A 690 -5.33 21.12 -2.64
CA LEU A 690 -4.70 22.13 -1.79
C LEU A 690 -4.60 21.66 -0.33
N GLN A 691 -5.66 21.06 0.19
CA GLN A 691 -5.71 20.51 1.55
C GLN A 691 -4.81 19.28 1.73
N SER A 692 -4.74 18.40 0.72
CA SER A 692 -3.86 17.23 0.72
C SER A 692 -2.36 17.58 0.60
N THR A 693 -2.03 18.83 0.27
CA THR A 693 -0.63 19.24 0.03
C THR A 693 -0.14 20.28 1.03
N LYS A 694 -0.87 21.38 1.20
CA LYS A 694 -0.50 22.59 1.96
C LYS A 694 -1.66 23.11 2.85
N PRO A 695 -2.21 22.27 3.73
CA PRO A 695 -3.40 22.62 4.54
C PRO A 695 -3.17 23.86 5.40
N ASP A 696 -2.02 23.95 6.09
CA ASP A 696 -1.68 25.09 6.95
C ASP A 696 -1.57 26.42 6.18
N THR A 697 -1.22 26.39 4.89
CA THR A 697 -1.08 27.60 4.07
C THR A 697 -2.43 28.20 3.72
N VAL A 698 -3.36 27.39 3.20
CA VAL A 698 -4.72 27.86 2.89
C VAL A 698 -5.51 28.11 4.17
N GLY A 699 -5.31 27.27 5.17
CA GLY A 699 -5.99 27.35 6.46
C GLY A 699 -5.77 28.68 7.17
N PHE A 700 -4.56 29.25 7.08
CA PHE A 700 -4.27 30.57 7.67
C PHE A 700 -5.20 31.68 7.14
N ALA A 701 -5.51 31.67 5.83
CA ALA A 701 -6.40 32.67 5.24
C ALA A 701 -7.86 32.44 5.63
N LEU A 702 -8.30 31.18 5.74
CA LEU A 702 -9.67 30.83 6.09
C LEU A 702 -9.95 31.05 7.59
N GLN A 703 -8.94 30.86 8.43
CA GLN A 703 -9.03 31.09 9.88
C GLN A 703 -9.14 32.59 10.22
N ASP A 704 -8.47 33.46 9.45
CA ASP A 704 -8.48 34.91 9.72
C ASP A 704 -9.72 35.64 9.15
N SER A 705 -10.34 35.08 8.10
CA SER A 705 -11.43 35.72 7.36
C SER A 705 -12.75 34.93 7.47
N PRO A 706 -13.75 35.41 8.23
CA PRO A 706 -15.02 34.68 8.40
C PRO A 706 -15.80 34.56 7.08
N MET A 707 -15.77 35.60 6.23
CA MET A 707 -16.39 35.53 4.90
C MET A 707 -15.58 34.67 3.92
N GLY A 708 -14.25 34.58 4.09
CA GLY A 708 -13.42 33.61 3.38
C GLY A 708 -13.77 32.18 3.74
N LEU A 709 -13.91 31.89 5.03
CA LEU A 709 -14.36 30.59 5.56
C LEU A 709 -15.76 30.24 5.04
N ALA A 710 -16.72 31.15 5.19
CA ALA A 710 -18.09 30.93 4.75
C ALA A 710 -18.15 30.66 3.24
N SER A 711 -17.47 31.46 2.41
CA SER A 711 -17.41 31.22 0.96
C SER A 711 -16.86 29.83 0.65
N TYR A 712 -15.74 29.44 1.27
CA TYR A 712 -15.07 28.18 1.00
C TYR A 712 -15.93 26.95 1.36
N ILE A 713 -16.73 27.04 2.43
CA ILE A 713 -17.64 25.98 2.87
C ILE A 713 -18.94 25.98 2.06
N LEU A 714 -19.58 27.14 1.87
CA LEU A 714 -20.87 27.27 1.19
C LEU A 714 -20.82 26.84 -0.27
N GLU A 715 -19.69 27.07 -0.95
CA GLU A 715 -19.51 26.60 -2.32
C GLU A 715 -19.72 25.08 -2.42
N LYS A 716 -19.29 24.31 -1.42
CA LYS A 716 -19.50 22.85 -1.38
C LYS A 716 -20.94 22.47 -1.08
N PHE A 717 -21.62 23.18 -0.18
CA PHE A 717 -23.07 23.00 0.03
C PHE A 717 -23.90 23.33 -1.22
N SER A 718 -23.41 24.16 -2.13
CA SER A 718 -24.02 24.36 -3.45
C SER A 718 -23.72 23.17 -4.37
N ALA A 719 -22.45 23.00 -4.75
CA ALA A 719 -22.04 22.09 -5.82
C ALA A 719 -22.33 20.61 -5.50
N TRP A 720 -22.22 20.19 -4.24
CA TRP A 720 -22.39 18.79 -3.84
C TRP A 720 -23.83 18.41 -3.49
N THR A 721 -24.73 19.38 -3.40
CA THR A 721 -26.17 19.15 -3.28
C THR A 721 -26.76 18.87 -4.66
N ASP A 722 -26.42 19.70 -5.64
CA ASP A 722 -26.78 19.51 -7.03
C ASP A 722 -25.82 20.30 -7.92
N THR A 723 -25.18 19.60 -8.86
CA THR A 723 -24.15 20.21 -9.71
C THR A 723 -24.72 21.29 -10.62
N SER A 724 -26.03 21.27 -10.92
CA SER A 724 -26.68 22.31 -11.72
C SER A 724 -26.75 23.65 -10.99
N TYR A 725 -26.54 23.69 -9.67
CA TYR A 725 -26.66 24.92 -8.88
C TYR A 725 -25.53 25.91 -9.12
N GLN A 726 -24.43 25.48 -9.73
CA GLN A 726 -23.38 26.39 -10.21
C GLN A 726 -23.90 27.44 -11.20
N HIS A 727 -25.03 27.16 -11.88
CA HIS A 727 -25.68 28.07 -12.83
C HIS A 727 -26.71 29.00 -12.18
N LEU A 728 -26.83 28.99 -10.85
CA LEU A 728 -27.73 29.85 -10.09
C LEU A 728 -26.93 30.93 -9.38
N ASP A 729 -27.42 32.16 -9.38
CA ASP A 729 -26.73 33.30 -8.75
C ASP A 729 -26.62 33.17 -7.23
N ASP A 730 -27.52 32.42 -6.61
CA ASP A 730 -27.53 32.11 -5.17
C ASP A 730 -26.93 30.73 -4.82
N GLY A 731 -26.42 30.00 -5.82
CA GLY A 731 -25.88 28.65 -5.65
C GLY A 731 -26.93 27.63 -5.19
N GLY A 732 -28.24 27.94 -5.31
CA GLY A 732 -29.31 27.06 -4.85
C GLY A 732 -29.27 26.75 -3.34
N LEU A 733 -28.50 27.49 -2.54
CA LEU A 733 -28.21 27.19 -1.14
C LEU A 733 -29.45 27.24 -0.23
N ARG A 734 -30.50 27.95 -0.66
CA ARG A 734 -31.76 28.09 0.09
C ARG A 734 -32.82 27.06 -0.30
N LYS A 735 -32.53 26.13 -1.22
CA LYS A 735 -33.52 25.14 -1.69
C LYS A 735 -33.81 24.05 -0.65
N TYR A 736 -32.77 23.59 0.04
CA TYR A 736 -32.87 22.52 1.06
C TYR A 736 -32.41 22.96 2.44
N PHE A 737 -31.58 24.00 2.52
CA PHE A 737 -31.01 24.47 3.78
C PHE A 737 -31.54 25.85 4.13
N THR A 738 -31.71 26.09 5.43
CA THR A 738 -31.85 27.45 5.95
C THR A 738 -30.48 28.11 6.08
N LEU A 739 -30.42 29.44 6.08
CA LEU A 739 -29.15 30.12 6.39
C LEU A 739 -28.69 29.84 7.82
N ASP A 740 -29.60 29.62 8.76
CA ASP A 740 -29.26 29.22 10.12
C ASP A 740 -28.49 27.90 10.14
N GLU A 741 -28.94 26.89 9.38
CA GLU A 741 -28.26 25.59 9.30
C GLU A 741 -26.86 25.70 8.70
N LEU A 742 -26.73 26.45 7.61
CA LEU A 742 -25.45 26.65 6.93
C LEU A 742 -24.47 27.44 7.80
N LEU A 743 -24.94 28.54 8.41
CA LEU A 743 -24.13 29.37 9.31
C LEU A 743 -23.82 28.63 10.62
N THR A 744 -24.69 27.75 11.12
CA THR A 744 -24.39 26.91 12.28
C THR A 744 -23.17 26.04 12.00
N ASN A 745 -23.13 25.35 10.86
CA ASN A 745 -21.96 24.57 10.49
C ASN A 745 -20.71 25.45 10.37
N ILE A 746 -20.80 26.62 9.71
CA ILE A 746 -19.65 27.56 9.60
C ILE A 746 -19.18 28.06 10.97
N MET A 747 -20.12 28.39 11.86
CA MET A 747 -19.83 28.88 13.20
C MET A 747 -19.16 27.81 14.05
N ILE A 748 -19.46 26.53 13.85
CA ILE A 748 -18.71 25.44 14.49
C ILE A 748 -17.24 25.52 14.06
N TYR A 749 -16.95 25.64 12.77
CA TYR A 749 -15.57 25.78 12.29
C TYR A 749 -14.87 27.04 12.82
N TRP A 750 -15.59 28.17 12.87
CA TRP A 750 -15.06 29.45 13.35
C TRP A 750 -14.76 29.42 14.86
N THR A 751 -15.74 29.01 15.67
CA THR A 751 -15.66 29.07 17.13
C THR A 751 -14.77 27.99 17.74
N SER A 752 -14.61 26.86 17.06
CA SER A 752 -13.68 25.80 17.48
C SER A 752 -12.28 25.90 16.86
N ASP A 753 -12.06 26.89 15.99
CA ASP A 753 -10.79 27.13 15.33
C ASP A 753 -10.24 25.92 14.55
N CYS A 754 -11.15 25.10 13.99
CA CYS A 754 -10.79 23.77 13.51
C CYS A 754 -10.53 23.67 12.00
N ILE A 755 -10.63 24.77 11.23
CA ILE A 755 -10.50 24.71 9.77
C ILE A 755 -9.12 24.21 9.31
N VAL A 756 -8.05 24.60 10.02
CA VAL A 756 -6.69 24.15 9.67
C VAL A 756 -6.51 22.67 10.01
N SER A 757 -6.91 22.27 11.22
CA SER A 757 -6.78 20.88 11.67
C SER A 757 -7.64 19.92 10.86
N SER A 758 -8.85 20.32 10.45
CA SER A 758 -9.70 19.50 9.60
C SER A 758 -9.06 19.25 8.23
N MET A 759 -8.39 20.25 7.66
CA MET A 759 -7.69 20.13 6.38
C MET A 759 -6.43 19.26 6.49
N ARG A 760 -5.76 19.23 7.65
CA ARG A 760 -4.62 18.31 7.86
C ARG A 760 -5.03 16.85 7.72
N PHE A 761 -6.28 16.50 8.00
CA PHE A 761 -6.79 15.13 7.80
C PHE A 761 -6.63 14.64 6.36
N TYR A 762 -6.81 15.51 5.36
CA TYR A 762 -6.55 15.20 3.95
C TYR A 762 -5.06 14.89 3.70
N LYS A 763 -4.16 15.68 4.30
CA LYS A 763 -2.71 15.47 4.19
C LYS A 763 -2.31 14.13 4.79
N GLU A 764 -2.82 13.82 5.98
CA GLU A 764 -2.51 12.60 6.72
C GLU A 764 -3.11 11.36 6.03
N PHE A 765 -4.28 11.47 5.42
CA PHE A 765 -4.85 10.41 4.57
C PHE A 765 -3.89 9.98 3.45
N TYR A 766 -3.21 10.92 2.79
CA TYR A 766 -2.22 10.61 1.75
C TYR A 766 -0.93 9.99 2.29
N GLN A 767 -0.56 10.33 3.53
CA GLN A 767 0.64 9.81 4.20
C GLN A 767 0.38 8.50 4.95
N GLN A 768 -0.89 8.07 5.03
CA GLN A 768 -1.29 6.88 5.78
C GLN A 768 -0.61 5.62 5.24
N ILE A 769 0.11 4.95 6.15
CA ILE A 769 0.72 3.65 5.87
C ILE A 769 -0.37 2.62 5.56
N GLY A 770 -0.17 1.84 4.51
CA GLY A 770 -1.14 0.81 4.10
C GLY A 770 -2.42 1.34 3.46
N ARG A 771 -2.51 2.63 3.10
CA ARG A 771 -3.68 3.25 2.44
C ARG A 771 -4.25 2.39 1.31
N THR A 772 -3.40 1.97 0.37
CA THR A 772 -3.81 1.15 -0.79
C THR A 772 -4.45 -0.18 -0.36
N ARG A 773 -4.05 -0.74 0.79
CA ARG A 773 -4.66 -1.97 1.33
C ARG A 773 -6.06 -1.73 1.84
N TYR A 774 -6.31 -0.67 2.62
CA TYR A 774 -7.66 -0.32 3.06
C TYR A 774 -8.62 -0.05 1.89
N PHE A 775 -8.11 0.49 0.78
CA PHE A 775 -8.89 0.65 -0.44
C PHE A 775 -9.21 -0.68 -1.12
N ASN A 776 -8.22 -1.57 -1.24
CA ASN A 776 -8.34 -2.81 -2.01
C ASN A 776 -8.96 -3.97 -1.22
N SER A 777 -8.87 -3.95 0.11
CA SER A 777 -9.41 -4.99 0.98
C SER A 777 -10.93 -4.96 1.00
N ARG A 778 -11.53 -6.16 1.03
CA ARG A 778 -12.98 -6.31 1.08
C ARG A 778 -13.53 -6.04 2.46
N VAL A 779 -14.77 -5.57 2.50
CA VAL A 779 -15.63 -5.48 3.69
C VAL A 779 -16.56 -6.68 3.66
N LEU A 780 -16.48 -7.51 4.70
CA LEU A 780 -17.25 -8.76 4.82
C LEU A 780 -18.50 -8.60 5.71
N VAL A 781 -18.67 -7.45 6.35
CA VAL A 781 -19.87 -7.15 7.14
C VAL A 781 -21.03 -6.84 6.20
N SER A 782 -22.25 -7.25 6.58
CA SER A 782 -23.47 -6.89 5.85
C SER A 782 -23.53 -5.38 5.65
N THR A 783 -23.61 -4.96 4.39
CA THR A 783 -23.48 -3.55 4.00
C THR A 783 -24.74 -3.07 3.27
N GLY A 784 -25.21 -1.87 3.60
CA GLY A 784 -26.28 -1.15 2.92
C GLY A 784 -25.75 0.15 2.34
N VAL A 785 -26.24 0.53 1.15
CA VAL A 785 -25.86 1.78 0.49
C VAL A 785 -27.11 2.56 0.08
N ALA A 786 -27.20 3.81 0.53
CA ALA A 786 -28.15 4.80 0.05
C ALA A 786 -27.48 5.64 -1.06
N ALA A 787 -27.77 5.32 -2.32
CA ALA A 787 -27.18 5.98 -3.47
C ALA A 787 -27.98 7.22 -3.88
N PHE A 788 -27.62 8.37 -3.30
CA PHE A 788 -28.19 9.67 -3.63
C PHE A 788 -27.82 10.11 -5.05
N PRO A 789 -28.77 10.66 -5.83
CA PRO A 789 -28.57 10.86 -7.27
C PRO A 789 -27.50 11.89 -7.59
N ASN A 790 -27.37 12.94 -6.77
CA ASN A 790 -26.44 14.04 -6.97
C ASN A 790 -25.14 13.91 -6.16
N ASP A 791 -24.95 12.82 -5.39
CA ASP A 791 -23.69 12.58 -4.67
C ASP A 791 -22.54 12.31 -5.67
N LEU A 792 -21.44 13.05 -5.48
CA LEU A 792 -20.29 13.05 -6.39
C LEU A 792 -19.51 11.73 -6.42
N LEU A 793 -19.47 11.02 -5.29
CA LEU A 793 -18.49 9.95 -5.07
C LEU A 793 -19.12 8.55 -5.11
N THR A 794 -20.43 8.43 -4.99
CA THR A 794 -21.10 7.14 -4.91
C THR A 794 -21.01 6.39 -6.23
N SER A 795 -20.35 5.23 -6.17
CA SER A 795 -20.13 4.35 -7.30
C SER A 795 -21.39 3.52 -7.62
N PRO A 796 -21.57 3.09 -8.88
CA PRO A 796 -22.61 2.13 -9.27
C PRO A 796 -22.56 0.84 -8.45
N GLN A 797 -23.71 0.19 -8.30
CA GLN A 797 -23.83 -1.07 -7.54
C GLN A 797 -22.82 -2.14 -8.02
N ALA A 798 -22.64 -2.25 -9.34
CA ALA A 798 -21.72 -3.19 -9.97
C ALA A 798 -20.24 -3.00 -9.56
N PHE A 799 -19.87 -1.81 -9.08
CA PHE A 799 -18.52 -1.48 -8.61
C PHE A 799 -18.43 -1.59 -7.08
N VAL A 800 -19.46 -1.16 -6.37
CA VAL A 800 -19.56 -1.28 -4.90
C VAL A 800 -19.36 -2.73 -4.44
N THR A 801 -19.93 -3.70 -5.15
CA THR A 801 -19.81 -5.14 -4.83
C THR A 801 -18.39 -5.70 -4.89
N TYR A 802 -17.43 -5.02 -5.53
CA TYR A 802 -16.01 -5.45 -5.49
C TYR A 802 -15.36 -5.21 -4.13
N LYS A 803 -15.82 -4.17 -3.41
CA LYS A 803 -15.31 -3.81 -2.09
C LYS A 803 -16.20 -4.37 -0.98
N TYR A 804 -17.52 -4.28 -1.12
CA TYR A 804 -18.48 -4.72 -0.12
C TYR A 804 -19.10 -6.04 -0.57
N GLU A 805 -18.52 -7.16 -0.10
CA GLU A 805 -18.85 -8.50 -0.59
C GLU A 805 -20.28 -8.91 -0.20
N HIS A 806 -20.70 -8.55 1.01
CA HIS A 806 -22.05 -8.80 1.53
C HIS A 806 -22.93 -7.55 1.44
N LEU A 807 -23.08 -7.00 0.22
CA LEU A 807 -24.01 -5.91 -0.06
C LEU A 807 -25.46 -6.41 -0.03
N VAL A 808 -26.18 -6.14 1.05
CA VAL A 808 -27.57 -6.61 1.26
C VAL A 808 -28.62 -5.58 0.81
N GLN A 809 -28.24 -4.31 0.71
CA GLN A 809 -29.12 -3.24 0.25
C GLN A 809 -28.34 -2.24 -0.61
N TYR A 810 -28.90 -1.90 -1.78
CA TYR A 810 -28.46 -0.78 -2.60
C TYR A 810 -29.69 0.00 -3.05
N SER A 811 -29.95 1.13 -2.41
CA SER A 811 -31.15 1.93 -2.62
C SER A 811 -30.83 3.14 -3.47
N ARG A 812 -31.39 3.22 -4.68
CA ARG A 812 -31.32 4.41 -5.54
C ARG A 812 -32.31 5.44 -5.02
N MET A 813 -31.81 6.52 -4.44
CA MET A 813 -32.68 7.53 -3.84
C MET A 813 -33.33 8.41 -4.91
N PRO A 814 -34.56 8.89 -4.68
CA PRO A 814 -35.29 9.68 -5.67
C PRO A 814 -34.75 11.11 -5.85
N ARG A 815 -34.08 11.65 -4.83
CA ARG A 815 -33.51 13.01 -4.77
C ARG A 815 -32.47 13.07 -3.65
N GLY A 816 -31.71 14.15 -3.61
CA GLY A 816 -30.66 14.40 -2.64
C GLY A 816 -29.25 14.30 -3.23
N GLY A 817 -28.29 14.92 -2.56
CA GLY A 817 -26.87 14.91 -2.89
C GLY A 817 -26.02 14.38 -1.75
N HIS A 818 -24.89 15.04 -1.52
CA HIS A 818 -23.84 14.58 -0.62
C HIS A 818 -24.20 14.69 0.87
N PHE A 819 -24.87 15.78 1.27
CA PHE A 819 -25.21 16.08 2.67
C PHE A 819 -26.53 15.43 3.10
N ALA A 820 -26.69 14.14 2.81
CA ALA A 820 -27.95 13.40 2.89
C ALA A 820 -28.69 13.52 4.23
N ALA A 821 -27.96 13.53 5.36
CA ALA A 821 -28.55 13.63 6.69
C ALA A 821 -29.18 15.01 6.97
N LEU A 822 -28.64 16.07 6.36
CA LEU A 822 -29.13 17.43 6.51
C LEU A 822 -30.17 17.80 5.43
N GLU A 823 -29.98 17.29 4.21
CA GLU A 823 -30.81 17.55 3.03
C GLU A 823 -32.10 16.71 3.04
N GLU A 824 -31.98 15.40 3.25
CA GLU A 824 -33.08 14.43 3.16
C GLU A 824 -33.11 13.48 4.37
N PRO A 825 -33.24 13.99 5.61
CA PRO A 825 -33.13 13.20 6.84
C PRO A 825 -34.11 12.03 6.91
N LEU A 826 -35.35 12.21 6.41
CA LEU A 826 -36.37 11.16 6.40
C LEU A 826 -36.05 10.04 5.42
N LEU A 827 -35.54 10.35 4.22
CA LEU A 827 -35.16 9.33 3.24
C LEU A 827 -33.98 8.50 3.75
N LEU A 828 -32.98 9.16 4.32
CA LEU A 828 -31.82 8.47 4.88
C LEU A 828 -32.21 7.61 6.08
N ALA A 829 -33.02 8.14 7.01
CA ALA A 829 -33.46 7.39 8.18
C ALA A 829 -34.30 6.16 7.81
N ASP A 830 -35.26 6.30 6.89
CA ASP A 830 -36.07 5.17 6.41
C ASP A 830 -35.18 4.07 5.79
N ASP A 831 -34.16 4.47 5.02
CA ASP A 831 -33.23 3.52 4.41
C ASP A 831 -32.35 2.79 5.44
N ILE A 832 -31.87 3.49 6.48
CA ILE A 832 -31.13 2.89 7.60
C ILE A 832 -32.01 1.87 8.34
N TYR A 833 -33.26 2.21 8.61
CA TYR A 833 -34.21 1.32 9.27
C TYR A 833 -34.57 0.11 8.40
N LYS A 834 -34.77 0.32 7.09
CA LYS A 834 -34.99 -0.77 6.13
C LYS A 834 -33.79 -1.72 6.07
N PHE A 835 -32.58 -1.17 6.01
CA PHE A 835 -31.34 -1.96 6.00
C PHE A 835 -31.18 -2.79 7.26
N SER A 836 -31.33 -2.16 8.44
CA SER A 836 -31.21 -2.88 9.72
C SER A 836 -32.28 -3.98 9.87
N ALA A 837 -33.48 -3.80 9.31
CA ALA A 837 -34.53 -4.81 9.29
C ALA A 837 -34.24 -5.99 8.34
N LEU A 838 -33.28 -5.86 7.40
CA LEU A 838 -32.80 -6.98 6.58
C LEU A 838 -31.71 -7.80 7.28
N ILE A 839 -31.10 -7.25 8.32
CA ILE A 839 -30.02 -7.90 9.09
C ILE A 839 -30.57 -8.62 10.32
N ASN A 840 -31.53 -7.98 11.01
CA ASN A 840 -32.24 -8.53 12.17
C ASN A 840 -33.36 -9.47 11.76
#